data_AF-A0A0D2BRF5-F1
#
_entry.id   AF-A0A0D2BRF5-F1
#
_cell.length_a   1.000
_cell.length_b   1.000
_cell.length_c   1.000
_cell.angle_alpha   90.00
_cell.angle_beta   90.00
_cell.angle_gamma   90.00
#
_symmetry.space_group_name_H-M   'P 1'
#
loop_
_entity.id
_entity.type
_entity.pdbx_description
1 polymer ?
#
loop_
_entity_poly.entity_id
_entity_poly.type
_entity_poly.pdbx_seq_one_letter_code
_entity_poly.pdbx_strand_id
1 'polypeptide(L)'
;MDQTSGMEKAEEVHGGSFPDCLLPAPVPPVPSLNEIKLLPTRDQQYENLVLARQRITKDMARGERGGLCPEIILQRAEVYEALGYSELALADAYVSYTLCEVVLEGGHVSDLEPVTMSGERWPPLIDTTDTTNCNRSSISAVDDTTGDNERENEHEDDEDDDDENEDEAEDDDEDDDDMVLTHDQKTMVLKHKYRSLILLSRAALLLGCQHQSRIWIDELVAVRGTIGETAQATNTQAHVDGDLNGALSAADSTDSMVSDFCNFWSVCHGEVDRFRKAVSDIRRNGDKRAMFGSSQRVVYPWNEREPDRMNKNSLGEINTRLKEIAPGLEVEISVLPNLLTSGTNETENRTTRVTNGDSTTTPPPVEGSSQLGLYAKKDLAPGSTILEERSTITAIRPHGEALCDACAADMETIPHDRRRYCDGCNIPFCSDECHDLAMRNYHSPNVDDEETDEGYPPAETPFCPGSSGNEDIHTLGRAESSTTPEWDLYFLLLSRTMQTAETQAKHPLDLFEIKYLWGDFSPVPGVDDAKSERIGETTPRTLPYSVRHHVELPLQWFEVLMHSRDDCRPYSKHWLEKYDWWIVQTLFAKFRGVADAQQSTWTGKPEVAAVHPLWCLANHSCNPNVTWKSSGVRNLTVVQERVWRNDKEDPTPTETEWTGLKAGEEIWNHYTDVQEKDYRERRARLQGVLGGDCRCERCVAEEARARATS
;
A
#
# COMPACT_ATOMS: atom_id res chain seq x y z
N MET A 1 55.82 -27.72 -7.55
CA MET A 1 56.73 -28.51 -6.70
C MET A 1 56.49 -28.09 -5.27
N ASP A 2 55.94 -28.86 -4.35
CA ASP A 2 55.18 -30.12 -4.33
C ASP A 2 54.58 -30.16 -2.90
N GLN A 3 53.26 -30.22 -2.74
CA GLN A 3 52.47 -31.37 -2.23
C GLN A 3 52.82 -31.94 -0.85
N THR A 4 51.79 -32.04 0.01
CA THR A 4 51.23 -33.26 0.69
C THR A 4 50.47 -32.81 1.96
N SER A 5 49.13 -32.81 1.99
CA SER A 5 48.17 -33.89 2.30
C SER A 5 48.25 -34.46 3.73
N GLY A 6 47.20 -34.27 4.52
CA GLY A 6 46.96 -34.95 5.79
C GLY A 6 45.46 -35.15 6.01
N MET A 7 44.97 -36.34 5.66
CA MET A 7 43.65 -36.87 6.02
C MET A 7 43.65 -37.21 7.52
N GLU A 8 42.65 -36.74 8.26
CA GLU A 8 42.35 -37.25 9.61
C GLU A 8 41.12 -38.16 9.60
N LYS A 9 41.22 -39.19 10.43
CA LYS A 9 40.41 -40.40 10.49
C LYS A 9 39.02 -40.17 11.07
N ALA A 10 38.04 -40.87 10.51
CA ALA A 10 36.75 -41.11 11.12
C ALA A 10 36.89 -42.11 12.28
N GLU A 11 36.43 -41.73 13.47
CA GLU A 11 36.16 -42.65 14.58
C GLU A 11 34.68 -43.02 14.59
N GLU A 12 34.40 -44.32 14.47
CA GLU A 12 33.09 -44.92 14.77
C GLU A 12 32.82 -44.85 16.28
N VAL A 13 31.68 -44.27 16.66
CA VAL A 13 31.11 -44.40 18.01
C VAL A 13 29.69 -44.95 17.91
N HIS A 14 29.45 -45.94 18.76
CA HIS A 14 28.31 -46.84 18.83
C HIS A 14 26.93 -46.18 18.95
N GLY A 15 25.95 -46.93 18.43
CA GLY A 15 24.53 -46.62 18.46
C GLY A 15 23.95 -46.45 19.87
N GLY A 16 23.35 -45.29 20.06
CA GLY A 16 22.35 -45.03 21.09
C GLY A 16 21.00 -44.82 20.41
N SER A 17 19.97 -45.50 20.89
CA SER A 17 18.59 -45.36 20.44
C SER A 17 18.10 -43.92 20.57
N PHE A 18 17.74 -43.29 19.46
CA PHE A 18 16.98 -42.03 19.46
C PHE A 18 15.55 -42.32 19.95
N PRO A 19 15.01 -41.53 20.90
CA PRO A 19 13.61 -41.65 21.27
C PRO A 19 12.75 -41.10 20.14
N ASP A 20 11.61 -41.77 19.93
CA ASP A 20 10.58 -41.48 18.94
C ASP A 20 10.34 -39.98 18.72
N CYS A 21 10.25 -39.62 17.44
CA CYS A 21 9.75 -38.33 16.96
C CYS A 21 8.44 -37.97 17.67
N LEU A 22 8.53 -37.07 18.65
CA LEU A 22 7.36 -36.32 19.12
C LEU A 22 6.92 -35.46 17.94
N LEU A 23 5.82 -35.86 17.30
CA LEU A 23 5.05 -34.99 16.42
C LEU A 23 4.85 -33.64 17.13
N PRO A 24 5.05 -32.49 16.46
CA PRO A 24 4.78 -31.21 17.08
C PRO A 24 3.34 -31.21 17.58
N ALA A 25 3.14 -30.79 18.84
CA ALA A 25 1.81 -30.69 19.44
C ALA A 25 0.88 -29.92 18.47
N PRO A 26 -0.37 -30.37 18.28
CA PRO A 26 -1.31 -29.65 17.42
C PRO A 26 -1.40 -28.20 17.90
N VAL A 27 -1.09 -27.27 16.99
CA VAL A 27 -1.22 -25.84 17.26
C VAL A 27 -2.67 -25.61 17.69
N PRO A 28 -2.94 -25.00 18.86
CA PRO A 28 -4.30 -24.80 19.31
C PRO A 28 -5.12 -24.06 18.24
N PRO A 29 -6.42 -24.37 18.10
CA PRO A 29 -7.29 -23.64 17.20
C PRO A 29 -7.26 -22.15 17.58
N VAL A 30 -7.10 -21.28 16.59
CA VAL A 30 -7.23 -19.84 16.81
C VAL A 30 -8.68 -19.58 17.21
N PRO A 31 -8.94 -18.84 18.29
CA PRO A 31 -10.30 -18.53 18.68
C PRO A 31 -10.99 -17.75 17.56
N SER A 32 -12.25 -18.07 17.30
CA SER A 32 -13.12 -17.29 16.41
C SER A 32 -13.20 -15.83 16.88
N LEU A 33 -13.54 -14.90 15.98
CA LEU A 33 -13.73 -13.49 16.35
C LEU A 33 -14.70 -13.30 17.53
N ASN A 34 -15.74 -14.13 17.62
CA ASN A 34 -16.67 -14.11 18.75
C ASN A 34 -16.01 -14.55 20.06
N GLU A 35 -15.19 -15.60 20.04
CA GLU A 35 -14.42 -16.04 21.21
C GLU A 35 -13.38 -14.99 21.62
N ILE A 36 -12.70 -14.36 20.65
CA ILE A 36 -11.77 -13.25 20.90
C ILE A 36 -12.52 -12.09 21.56
N LYS A 37 -13.67 -11.68 21.04
CA LYS A 37 -14.50 -10.60 21.60
C LYS A 37 -14.89 -10.84 23.07
N LEU A 38 -15.00 -12.09 23.49
CA LEU A 38 -15.34 -12.48 24.86
C LEU A 38 -14.14 -12.52 25.82
N LEU A 39 -12.91 -12.30 25.33
CA LEU A 39 -11.72 -12.23 26.18
C LEU A 39 -11.79 -11.02 27.14
N PRO A 40 -11.30 -11.16 28.38
CA PRO A 40 -11.59 -10.21 29.46
C PRO A 40 -10.83 -8.88 29.37
N THR A 41 -9.74 -8.81 28.60
CA THR A 41 -8.92 -7.59 28.47
C THR A 41 -8.71 -7.21 27.00
N ARG A 42 -8.63 -5.91 26.71
CA ARG A 42 -8.36 -5.41 25.35
C ARG A 42 -7.00 -5.86 24.83
N ASP A 43 -6.01 -5.99 25.70
CA ASP A 43 -4.67 -6.47 25.32
C ASP A 43 -4.74 -7.92 24.83
N GLN A 44 -5.43 -8.80 25.56
CA GLN A 44 -5.63 -10.18 25.11
C GLN A 44 -6.45 -10.25 23.82
N GLN A 45 -7.46 -9.39 23.66
CA GLN A 45 -8.21 -9.29 22.41
C GLN A 45 -7.30 -8.92 21.25
N TYR A 46 -6.49 -7.87 21.41
CA TYR A 46 -5.56 -7.38 20.39
C TYR A 46 -4.51 -8.43 20.01
N GLU A 47 -3.85 -9.04 21.00
CA GLU A 47 -2.86 -10.10 20.77
C GLU A 47 -3.44 -11.29 20.00
N ASN A 48 -4.65 -11.74 20.38
CA ASN A 48 -5.31 -12.84 19.67
C ASN A 48 -5.74 -12.46 18.26
N LEU A 49 -6.14 -11.20 18.01
CA LEU A 49 -6.41 -10.72 16.64
C LEU A 49 -5.14 -10.70 15.78
N VAL A 50 -4.00 -10.26 16.33
CA VAL A 50 -2.71 -10.29 15.60
C VAL A 50 -2.31 -11.74 15.26
N LEU A 51 -2.48 -12.68 16.20
CA LEU A 51 -2.24 -14.10 15.96
C LEU A 51 -3.21 -14.68 14.91
N ALA A 52 -4.49 -14.32 14.97
CA ALA A 52 -5.49 -14.74 13.99
C ALA A 52 -5.13 -14.24 12.60
N ARG A 53 -4.78 -12.96 12.46
CA ARG A 53 -4.27 -12.37 11.22
C ARG A 53 -3.10 -13.18 10.67
N GLN A 54 -2.08 -13.43 11.49
CA GLN A 54 -0.88 -14.16 11.06
C GLN A 54 -1.20 -15.58 10.59
N ARG A 55 -2.11 -16.28 11.28
CA ARG A 55 -2.53 -17.63 10.87
C ARG A 55 -3.27 -17.61 9.55
N ILE A 56 -4.25 -16.71 9.41
CA ILE A 56 -5.02 -16.57 8.17
C ILE A 56 -4.10 -16.25 6.98
N THR A 57 -3.16 -15.32 7.13
CA THR A 57 -2.15 -15.03 6.09
C THR A 57 -1.30 -16.27 5.73
N LYS A 58 -0.91 -17.08 6.71
CA LYS A 58 -0.17 -18.34 6.45
C LYS A 58 -1.05 -19.37 5.74
N ASP A 59 -2.33 -19.44 6.07
CA ASP A 59 -3.28 -20.35 5.44
C ASP A 59 -3.58 -19.94 3.99
N MET A 60 -3.66 -18.64 3.69
CA MET A 60 -3.72 -18.13 2.30
C MET A 60 -2.48 -18.51 1.48
N ALA A 61 -1.30 -18.48 2.10
CA ALA A 61 -0.04 -18.83 1.47
C ALA A 61 0.20 -20.36 1.33
N ARG A 62 -0.69 -21.20 1.90
CA ARG A 62 -0.63 -22.66 1.81
C ARG A 62 -1.48 -23.14 0.64
N GLY A 63 -0.88 -23.88 -0.28
CA GLY A 63 -1.53 -24.46 -1.46
C GLY A 63 -0.67 -24.25 -2.71
N GLU A 64 -0.63 -25.23 -3.63
CA GLU A 64 0.21 -25.17 -4.84
C GLU A 64 -0.14 -23.98 -5.75
N ARG A 65 -1.37 -23.46 -5.68
CA ARG A 65 -1.78 -22.24 -6.37
C ARG A 65 -1.80 -20.98 -5.49
N GLY A 66 -1.80 -21.06 -4.15
CA GLY A 66 -2.15 -19.89 -3.30
C GLY A 66 -3.60 -19.41 -3.53
N GLY A 67 -4.30 -18.94 -2.50
CA GLY A 67 -5.76 -18.83 -2.58
C GLY A 67 -6.29 -17.41 -2.84
N LEU A 68 -6.83 -17.15 -4.04
CA LEU A 68 -7.90 -16.15 -4.25
C LEU A 68 -9.23 -16.74 -3.73
N CYS A 69 -9.26 -17.11 -2.45
CA CYS A 69 -10.42 -17.71 -1.81
C CYS A 69 -11.24 -16.61 -1.12
N PRO A 70 -12.46 -16.30 -1.63
CA PRO A 70 -13.26 -15.21 -1.08
C PRO A 70 -13.49 -15.37 0.43
N GLU A 71 -13.74 -16.60 0.91
CA GLU A 71 -13.99 -16.87 2.33
C GLU A 71 -12.84 -16.44 3.23
N ILE A 72 -11.61 -16.87 2.92
CA ILE A 72 -10.46 -16.61 3.79
C ILE A 72 -10.01 -15.14 3.70
N ILE A 73 -10.10 -14.54 2.51
CA ILE A 73 -9.84 -13.11 2.29
C ILE A 73 -10.78 -12.27 3.14
N LEU A 74 -12.08 -12.60 3.09
CA LEU A 74 -13.09 -11.91 3.87
C LEU A 74 -12.91 -12.11 5.39
N GLN A 75 -12.52 -13.31 5.83
CA GLN A 75 -12.17 -13.56 7.24
C GLN A 75 -11.00 -12.67 7.70
N ARG A 76 -9.99 -12.46 6.86
CA ARG A 76 -8.87 -11.55 7.18
C ARG A 76 -9.33 -10.10 7.23
N ALA A 77 -10.22 -9.69 6.33
CA ALA A 77 -10.85 -8.37 6.37
C ALA A 77 -11.59 -8.11 7.70
N GLU A 78 -12.34 -9.09 8.21
CA GLU A 78 -13.03 -9.00 9.50
C GLU A 78 -12.04 -8.84 10.67
N VAL A 79 -10.90 -9.54 10.62
CA VAL A 79 -9.82 -9.39 11.61
C VAL A 79 -9.17 -8.00 11.52
N TYR A 80 -8.94 -7.46 10.32
CA TYR A 80 -8.44 -6.09 10.15
C TYR A 80 -9.44 -5.03 10.65
N GLU A 81 -10.75 -5.22 10.41
CA GLU A 81 -11.80 -4.34 10.96
C GLU A 81 -11.76 -4.37 12.50
N ALA A 82 -11.68 -5.57 13.08
CA ALA A 82 -11.57 -5.75 14.52
C ALA A 82 -10.31 -5.09 15.10
N LEU A 83 -9.16 -5.16 14.41
CA LEU A 83 -7.93 -4.47 14.78
C LEU A 83 -7.99 -2.94 14.61
N GLY A 84 -8.99 -2.41 13.90
CA GLY A 84 -9.12 -0.98 13.62
C GLY A 84 -8.32 -0.48 12.41
N TYR A 85 -7.81 -1.39 11.57
CA TYR A 85 -7.11 -1.09 10.32
C TYR A 85 -8.10 -1.06 9.16
N SER A 86 -8.91 0.00 9.11
CA SER A 86 -10.00 0.13 8.12
C SER A 86 -9.48 0.11 6.68
N GLU A 87 -8.29 0.63 6.42
CA GLU A 87 -7.66 0.59 5.10
C GLU A 87 -7.36 -0.84 4.62
N LEU A 88 -6.87 -1.70 5.51
CA LEU A 88 -6.57 -3.10 5.18
C LEU A 88 -7.85 -3.94 5.07
N ALA A 89 -8.81 -3.69 5.96
CA ALA A 89 -10.12 -4.33 5.90
C ALA A 89 -10.85 -4.01 4.58
N LEU A 90 -10.78 -2.75 4.12
CA LEU A 90 -11.35 -2.34 2.84
C LEU A 90 -10.69 -3.08 1.68
N ALA A 91 -9.36 -3.15 1.65
CA ALA A 91 -8.62 -3.76 0.55
C ALA A 91 -8.92 -5.27 0.41
N ASP A 92 -8.91 -6.02 1.52
CA ASP A 92 -9.29 -7.44 1.50
C ASP A 92 -10.77 -7.62 1.09
N ALA A 93 -11.69 -6.84 1.67
CA ALA A 93 -13.10 -6.93 1.33
C ALA A 93 -13.40 -6.54 -0.12
N TYR A 94 -12.60 -5.64 -0.71
CA TYR A 94 -12.71 -5.25 -2.12
C TYR A 94 -12.36 -6.41 -3.03
N VAL A 95 -11.26 -7.12 -2.77
CA VAL A 95 -10.88 -8.29 -3.57
C VAL A 95 -11.93 -9.40 -3.44
N SER A 96 -12.40 -9.68 -2.21
CA SER A 96 -13.49 -10.66 -2.03
C SER A 96 -14.77 -10.26 -2.77
N TYR A 97 -15.07 -8.96 -2.86
CA TYR A 97 -16.19 -8.44 -3.63
C TYR A 97 -15.95 -8.64 -5.14
N THR A 98 -14.80 -8.25 -5.67
CA THR A 98 -14.43 -8.42 -7.09
C THR A 98 -14.51 -9.88 -7.52
N LEU A 99 -14.03 -10.82 -6.69
CA LEU A 99 -14.13 -12.25 -6.95
C LEU A 99 -15.59 -12.74 -7.03
N CYS A 100 -16.50 -12.14 -6.26
CA CYS A 100 -17.93 -12.43 -6.39
C CYS A 100 -18.50 -11.87 -7.70
N GLU A 101 -18.06 -10.69 -8.13
CA GLU A 101 -18.48 -10.10 -9.41
C GLU A 101 -18.02 -10.92 -10.60
N VAL A 102 -16.77 -11.38 -10.62
CA VAL A 102 -16.25 -12.26 -11.68
C VAL A 102 -17.13 -13.50 -11.84
N VAL A 103 -17.59 -14.10 -10.74
CA VAL A 103 -18.48 -15.27 -10.78
C VAL A 103 -19.90 -14.91 -11.24
N LEU A 104 -20.42 -13.75 -10.86
CA LEU A 104 -21.81 -13.36 -11.14
C LEU A 104 -22.00 -12.73 -12.52
N GLU A 105 -20.98 -12.04 -13.03
CA GLU A 105 -21.02 -11.21 -14.23
C GLU A 105 -20.05 -11.70 -15.32
N GLY A 106 -18.97 -12.41 -14.96
CA GLY A 106 -18.01 -13.02 -15.89
C GLY A 106 -16.61 -12.41 -15.84
N GLY A 107 -15.68 -12.99 -16.60
CA GLY A 107 -14.24 -12.61 -16.61
C GLY A 107 -13.94 -11.18 -17.07
N HIS A 108 -14.86 -10.53 -17.78
CA HIS A 108 -14.69 -9.13 -18.22
C HIS A 108 -14.59 -8.12 -17.08
N VAL A 109 -14.92 -8.51 -15.84
CA VAL A 109 -14.79 -7.67 -14.65
C VAL A 109 -13.34 -7.58 -14.17
N SER A 110 -12.61 -8.68 -14.22
CA SER A 110 -11.25 -8.84 -13.70
C SER A 110 -10.73 -10.23 -14.10
N ASP A 111 -9.43 -10.32 -14.41
CA ASP A 111 -8.74 -11.57 -14.76
C ASP A 111 -8.51 -12.48 -13.53
N LEU A 112 -9.01 -12.09 -12.34
CA LEU A 112 -8.86 -12.83 -11.11
C LEU A 112 -9.80 -14.04 -11.03
N GLU A 113 -9.21 -15.23 -10.89
CA GLU A 113 -9.98 -16.47 -10.75
C GLU A 113 -10.18 -16.90 -9.28
N PRO A 114 -11.42 -16.99 -8.79
CA PRO A 114 -11.69 -17.42 -7.43
C PRO A 114 -11.57 -18.93 -7.27
N VAL A 115 -10.92 -19.33 -6.17
CA VAL A 115 -10.68 -20.74 -5.84
C VAL A 115 -11.09 -21.07 -4.41
N THR A 116 -11.40 -22.33 -4.14
CA THR A 116 -11.62 -22.84 -2.78
C THR A 116 -10.28 -22.95 -2.02
N MET A 117 -10.35 -23.32 -0.73
CA MET A 117 -9.14 -23.60 0.04
C MET A 117 -8.36 -24.84 -0.41
N SER A 118 -9.01 -25.77 -1.12
CA SER A 118 -8.35 -26.88 -1.80
C SER A 118 -7.73 -26.47 -3.14
N GLY A 119 -7.96 -25.24 -3.60
CA GLY A 119 -7.50 -24.73 -4.90
C GLY A 119 -8.40 -25.14 -6.07
N GLU A 120 -9.60 -25.66 -5.80
CA GLU A 120 -10.61 -25.99 -6.82
C GLU A 120 -11.40 -24.74 -7.23
N ARG A 121 -12.16 -24.79 -8.32
CA ARG A 121 -13.02 -23.68 -8.76
C ARG A 121 -14.01 -23.29 -7.67
N TRP A 122 -14.17 -21.98 -7.44
CA TRP A 122 -15.19 -21.44 -6.55
C TRP A 122 -16.30 -20.74 -7.36
N PRO A 123 -17.59 -20.91 -7.02
CA PRO A 123 -18.12 -21.77 -5.96
C PRO A 123 -18.01 -23.27 -6.31
N PRO A 124 -17.83 -24.17 -5.33
CA PRO A 124 -17.68 -25.59 -5.59
C PRO A 124 -18.93 -26.18 -6.26
N LEU A 125 -18.75 -27.21 -7.08
CA LEU A 125 -19.86 -27.99 -7.64
C LEU A 125 -20.58 -28.72 -6.49
N ILE A 126 -21.88 -28.47 -6.35
CA ILE A 126 -22.70 -29.16 -5.36
C ILE A 126 -23.22 -30.44 -6.02
N ASP A 127 -22.66 -31.59 -5.66
CA ASP A 127 -23.20 -32.89 -6.08
C ASP A 127 -24.51 -33.15 -5.33
N THR A 128 -25.64 -33.08 -6.03
CA THR A 128 -26.99 -33.17 -5.44
C THR A 128 -27.41 -34.59 -5.09
N THR A 129 -26.49 -35.58 -5.15
CA THR A 129 -26.82 -36.99 -5.00
C THR A 129 -26.81 -37.54 -3.57
N ASP A 130 -26.33 -36.80 -2.56
CA ASP A 130 -26.09 -37.36 -1.22
C ASP A 130 -27.12 -37.00 -0.12
N THR A 131 -28.31 -36.51 -0.48
CA THR A 131 -29.38 -36.22 0.51
C THR A 131 -30.46 -37.30 0.64
N THR A 132 -30.27 -38.50 0.07
CA THR A 132 -31.23 -39.61 0.25
C THR A 132 -30.59 -40.95 0.62
N ASN A 133 -29.71 -41.01 1.63
CA ASN A 133 -29.55 -42.26 2.38
C ASN A 133 -28.91 -42.16 3.77
N CYS A 134 -29.60 -41.47 4.69
CA CYS A 134 -29.42 -41.70 6.13
C CYS A 134 -30.75 -42.11 6.76
N ASN A 135 -31.28 -43.27 6.35
CA ASN A 135 -32.29 -44.01 7.13
C ASN A 135 -32.49 -45.44 6.60
N ARG A 136 -31.49 -46.33 6.81
CA ARG A 136 -31.79 -47.74 7.11
C ARG A 136 -30.59 -48.48 7.68
N SER A 137 -30.61 -48.67 8.99
CA SER A 137 -29.77 -49.66 9.64
C SER A 137 -30.41 -51.05 9.52
N SER A 138 -29.57 -52.03 9.17
CA SER A 138 -29.63 -53.46 9.53
C SER A 138 -30.54 -54.40 8.71
N ILE A 139 -29.93 -55.40 8.04
CA ILE A 139 -30.07 -56.86 8.29
C ILE A 139 -29.34 -57.70 7.20
N SER A 140 -28.46 -58.62 7.66
CA SER A 140 -27.87 -59.88 7.07
C SER A 140 -27.15 -59.85 5.71
N ALA A 141 -25.86 -60.22 5.59
CA ALA A 141 -25.28 -61.59 5.43
C ALA A 141 -25.94 -62.36 4.25
N VAL A 142 -25.27 -62.77 3.17
CA VAL A 142 -24.26 -63.86 2.94
C VAL A 142 -23.76 -63.69 1.48
N ASP A 143 -22.46 -63.71 1.17
CA ASP A 143 -21.62 -64.83 0.66
C ASP A 143 -21.73 -65.15 -0.87
N ASP A 144 -20.58 -65.58 -1.41
CA ASP A 144 -20.28 -66.28 -2.67
C ASP A 144 -19.96 -65.52 -4.00
N THR A 145 -18.64 -65.44 -4.24
CA THR A 145 -17.85 -65.97 -5.38
C THR A 145 -18.18 -65.72 -6.87
N THR A 146 -17.09 -65.33 -7.56
CA THR A 146 -16.59 -65.77 -8.90
C THR A 146 -17.28 -65.30 -10.18
N GLY A 147 -16.46 -64.85 -11.14
CA GLY A 147 -16.76 -64.98 -12.56
C GLY A 147 -16.07 -63.96 -13.47
N ASP A 148 -14.81 -64.21 -13.81
CA ASP A 148 -14.15 -63.65 -15.00
C ASP A 148 -14.95 -63.97 -16.27
N ASN A 149 -15.01 -63.03 -17.22
CA ASN A 149 -14.82 -63.34 -18.64
C ASN A 149 -14.64 -62.08 -19.47
N GLU A 150 -13.40 -61.88 -19.89
CA GLU A 150 -13.04 -61.23 -21.14
C GLU A 150 -13.74 -61.94 -22.32
N ARG A 151 -14.12 -61.17 -23.35
CA ARG A 151 -14.19 -61.65 -24.73
C ARG A 151 -14.19 -60.49 -25.70
N GLU A 152 -13.03 -60.36 -26.34
CA GLU A 152 -12.80 -59.75 -27.64
C GLU A 152 -13.75 -60.34 -28.69
N ASN A 153 -14.16 -59.53 -29.66
CA ASN A 153 -14.30 -59.99 -31.03
C ASN A 153 -14.26 -58.80 -31.99
N GLU A 154 -13.15 -58.75 -32.72
CA GLU A 154 -12.92 -58.01 -33.95
C GLU A 154 -13.83 -58.54 -35.07
N HIS A 155 -14.34 -57.65 -35.93
CA HIS A 155 -14.67 -57.98 -37.31
C HIS A 155 -14.35 -56.79 -38.22
N GLU A 156 -13.49 -57.10 -39.17
CA GLU A 156 -12.95 -56.28 -40.25
C GLU A 156 -13.92 -56.25 -41.45
N ASP A 157 -13.68 -55.22 -42.29
CA ASP A 157 -13.91 -55.09 -43.74
C ASP A 157 -15.33 -54.84 -44.29
N ASP A 158 -15.49 -53.67 -44.93
CA ASP A 158 -15.65 -53.60 -46.40
C ASP A 158 -15.38 -52.16 -46.90
N GLU A 159 -14.60 -52.08 -47.99
CA GLU A 159 -14.11 -50.88 -48.69
C GLU A 159 -15.12 -50.31 -49.71
N ASP A 160 -14.89 -49.03 -50.02
CA ASP A 160 -15.17 -48.26 -51.26
C ASP A 160 -16.62 -47.90 -51.66
N ASP A 161 -16.91 -46.58 -51.68
CA ASP A 161 -17.15 -45.85 -52.93
C ASP A 161 -17.17 -44.32 -52.70
N ASP A 162 -16.46 -43.62 -53.58
CA ASP A 162 -16.35 -42.16 -53.70
C ASP A 162 -17.71 -41.48 -53.96
N ASP A 163 -17.96 -40.33 -53.31
CA ASP A 163 -18.74 -39.26 -53.94
C ASP A 163 -18.39 -37.89 -53.33
N GLU A 164 -17.95 -37.01 -54.21
CA GLU A 164 -17.65 -35.60 -54.00
C GLU A 164 -18.88 -34.85 -53.47
N ASN A 165 -18.77 -34.18 -52.31
CA ASN A 165 -19.59 -33.01 -52.01
C ASN A 165 -18.74 -31.95 -51.27
N GLU A 166 -18.64 -30.80 -51.94
CA GLU A 166 -18.27 -29.52 -51.34
C GLU A 166 -19.37 -29.14 -50.35
N ASP A 167 -19.14 -29.35 -49.06
CA ASP A 167 -19.96 -28.76 -48.00
C ASP A 167 -19.05 -27.95 -47.08
N GLU A 168 -19.50 -26.72 -46.86
CA GLU A 168 -18.89 -25.67 -46.07
C GLU A 168 -18.51 -26.21 -44.68
N ALA A 169 -17.22 -26.12 -44.33
CA ALA A 169 -16.80 -26.26 -42.95
C ALA A 169 -17.36 -25.04 -42.21
N GLU A 170 -18.55 -25.21 -41.63
CA GLU A 170 -18.97 -24.43 -40.48
C GLU A 170 -17.86 -24.61 -39.43
N ASP A 171 -17.14 -23.53 -39.18
CA ASP A 171 -16.30 -23.39 -38.00
C ASP A 171 -17.19 -23.76 -36.81
N ASP A 172 -16.99 -24.95 -36.24
CA ASP A 172 -17.42 -25.26 -34.88
C ASP A 172 -16.63 -24.30 -34.00
N ASP A 173 -17.18 -23.10 -33.81
CA ASP A 173 -16.89 -22.25 -32.68
C ASP A 173 -17.10 -23.14 -31.45
N GLU A 174 -16.00 -23.55 -30.83
CA GLU A 174 -16.02 -24.13 -29.49
C GLU A 174 -16.62 -23.04 -28.58
N ASP A 175 -17.95 -23.09 -28.45
CA ASP A 175 -18.72 -22.25 -27.53
C ASP A 175 -18.03 -22.34 -26.16
N ASP A 176 -17.44 -21.22 -25.73
CA ASP A 176 -17.01 -20.97 -24.35
C ASP A 176 -18.13 -21.49 -23.43
N ASP A 177 -17.81 -22.54 -22.69
CA ASP A 177 -18.72 -23.29 -21.83
C ASP A 177 -19.12 -22.39 -20.64
N ASP A 178 -20.04 -21.45 -20.88
CA ASP A 178 -20.56 -20.48 -19.92
C ASP A 178 -21.47 -21.23 -18.93
N MET A 179 -20.82 -22.00 -18.06
CA MET A 179 -21.45 -22.93 -17.13
C MET A 179 -22.40 -22.18 -16.19
N VAL A 180 -23.70 -22.33 -16.44
CA VAL A 180 -24.77 -21.68 -15.68
C VAL A 180 -24.70 -22.09 -14.21
N LEU A 181 -24.47 -21.12 -13.32
CA LEU A 181 -24.47 -21.32 -11.87
C LEU A 181 -25.79 -21.93 -11.40
N THR A 182 -25.70 -22.96 -10.54
CA THR A 182 -26.90 -23.47 -9.84
C THR A 182 -27.48 -22.40 -8.92
N HIS A 183 -28.76 -22.54 -8.57
CA HIS A 183 -29.44 -21.61 -7.65
C HIS A 183 -28.74 -21.51 -6.29
N ASP A 184 -28.25 -22.64 -5.77
CA ASP A 184 -27.55 -22.70 -4.48
C ASP A 184 -26.18 -22.03 -4.54
N GLN A 185 -25.42 -22.25 -5.62
CA GLN A 185 -24.15 -21.55 -5.86
C GLN A 185 -24.36 -20.05 -5.98
N LYS A 186 -25.33 -19.61 -6.79
CA LYS A 186 -25.67 -18.18 -6.93
C LYS A 186 -26.04 -17.55 -5.59
N THR A 187 -26.83 -18.27 -4.77
CA THR A 187 -27.20 -17.81 -3.42
C THR A 187 -25.99 -17.72 -2.49
N MET A 188 -25.06 -18.67 -2.56
CA MET A 188 -23.81 -18.67 -1.79
C MET A 188 -22.95 -17.46 -2.15
N VAL A 189 -22.77 -17.18 -3.44
CA VAL A 189 -21.99 -16.05 -3.94
C VAL A 189 -22.63 -14.72 -3.54
N LEU A 190 -23.96 -14.58 -3.69
CA LEU A 190 -24.69 -13.39 -3.25
C LEU A 190 -24.56 -13.12 -1.74
N LYS A 191 -24.57 -14.16 -0.90
CA LYS A 191 -24.32 -14.02 0.54
C LYS A 191 -22.89 -13.54 0.84
N HIS A 192 -21.89 -14.01 0.10
CA HIS A 192 -20.51 -13.53 0.21
C HIS A 192 -20.35 -12.08 -0.27
N LYS A 193 -20.95 -11.74 -1.42
CA LYS A 193 -21.03 -10.36 -1.92
C LYS A 193 -21.67 -9.43 -0.87
N TYR A 194 -22.78 -9.85 -0.26
CA TYR A 194 -23.47 -9.10 0.80
C TYR A 194 -22.55 -8.81 2.01
N ARG A 195 -21.83 -9.82 2.51
CA ARG A 195 -20.89 -9.64 3.64
C ARG A 195 -19.72 -8.73 3.27
N SER A 196 -19.18 -8.86 2.05
CA SER A 196 -18.11 -8.01 1.53
C SER A 196 -18.55 -6.54 1.46
N LEU A 197 -19.76 -6.29 0.94
CA LEU A 197 -20.35 -4.95 0.87
C LEU A 197 -20.56 -4.31 2.25
N ILE A 198 -20.88 -5.08 3.30
CA ILE A 198 -20.97 -4.56 4.67
C ILE A 198 -19.61 -4.00 5.12
N LEU A 199 -18.54 -4.79 5.01
CA LEU A 199 -17.19 -4.38 5.43
C LEU A 199 -16.68 -3.21 4.59
N LEU A 200 -16.82 -3.27 3.27
CA LEU A 200 -16.48 -2.20 2.34
C LEU A 200 -17.14 -0.88 2.73
N SER A 201 -18.46 -0.93 2.94
CA SER A 201 -19.26 0.25 3.29
C SER A 201 -18.84 0.84 4.64
N ARG A 202 -18.62 0.00 5.67
CA ARG A 202 -18.16 0.46 6.99
C ARG A 202 -16.76 1.05 6.93
N ALA A 203 -15.82 0.35 6.30
CA ALA A 203 -14.44 0.77 6.20
C ALA A 203 -14.33 2.10 5.42
N ALA A 204 -15.06 2.26 4.31
CA ALA A 204 -15.10 3.53 3.58
C ALA A 204 -15.67 4.68 4.41
N LEU A 205 -16.71 4.45 5.23
CA LEU A 205 -17.20 5.47 6.18
C LEU A 205 -16.15 5.87 7.19
N LEU A 206 -15.46 4.88 7.76
CA LEU A 206 -14.40 5.12 8.72
C LEU A 206 -13.27 5.91 8.05
N LEU A 207 -12.88 5.60 6.82
CA LEU A 207 -11.83 6.32 6.10
C LEU A 207 -12.27 7.70 5.64
N GLY A 208 -13.58 7.99 5.57
CA GLY A 208 -14.11 9.27 5.07
C GLY A 208 -14.40 9.29 3.57
N CYS A 209 -14.31 8.15 2.88
CA CYS A 209 -14.67 7.95 1.47
C CYS A 209 -16.20 7.83 1.32
N GLN A 210 -16.91 8.92 1.60
CA GLN A 210 -18.37 8.96 1.64
C GLN A 210 -19.04 8.68 0.29
N HIS A 211 -18.39 9.06 -0.81
CA HIS A 211 -18.90 8.77 -2.14
C HIS A 211 -18.94 7.25 -2.39
N GLN A 212 -17.81 6.58 -2.19
CA GLN A 212 -17.71 5.13 -2.40
C GLN A 212 -18.61 4.32 -1.46
N SER A 213 -18.64 4.71 -0.18
CA SER A 213 -19.54 4.08 0.79
C SER A 213 -21.01 4.13 0.35
N ARG A 214 -21.45 5.22 -0.29
CA ARG A 214 -22.84 5.30 -0.79
C ARG A 214 -23.10 4.27 -1.88
N ILE A 215 -22.21 4.19 -2.87
CA ILE A 215 -22.36 3.26 -4.00
C ILE A 215 -22.55 1.84 -3.47
N TRP A 216 -21.67 1.41 -2.56
CA TRP A 216 -21.76 0.08 -1.96
C TRP A 216 -22.95 -0.11 -1.03
N ILE A 217 -23.43 0.92 -0.33
CA ILE A 217 -24.67 0.83 0.47
C ILE A 217 -25.89 0.67 -0.44
N ASP A 218 -25.96 1.40 -1.55
CA ASP A 218 -27.06 1.30 -2.51
C ASP A 218 -27.07 -0.11 -3.15
N GLU A 219 -25.91 -0.65 -3.47
CA GLU A 219 -25.75 -2.02 -3.96
C GLU A 219 -26.05 -3.10 -2.90
N LEU A 220 -25.63 -2.88 -1.64
CA LEU A 220 -25.94 -3.75 -0.50
C LEU A 220 -27.46 -3.94 -0.34
N VAL A 221 -28.21 -2.85 -0.52
CA VAL A 221 -29.69 -2.88 -0.49
C VAL A 221 -30.23 -3.71 -1.65
N ALA A 222 -29.68 -3.57 -2.86
CA ALA A 222 -30.10 -4.33 -4.04
C ALA A 222 -29.84 -5.84 -3.86
N VAL A 223 -28.61 -6.23 -3.48
CA VAL A 223 -28.22 -7.64 -3.23
C VAL A 223 -29.12 -8.28 -2.18
N ARG A 224 -29.46 -7.54 -1.11
CA ARG A 224 -30.39 -8.04 -0.09
C ARG A 224 -31.77 -8.36 -0.65
N GLY A 225 -32.28 -7.48 -1.51
CA GLY A 225 -33.56 -7.71 -2.20
C GLY A 225 -33.52 -9.02 -2.98
N THR A 226 -32.47 -9.24 -3.76
CA THR A 226 -32.28 -10.47 -4.56
C THR A 226 -32.20 -11.73 -3.69
N ILE A 227 -31.48 -11.70 -2.57
CA ILE A 227 -31.43 -12.84 -1.62
C ILE A 227 -32.82 -13.13 -1.03
N GLY A 228 -33.60 -12.09 -0.72
CA GLY A 228 -34.97 -12.23 -0.22
C GLY A 228 -35.94 -12.84 -1.23
N GLU A 229 -35.86 -12.42 -2.50
CA GLU A 229 -36.66 -12.97 -3.61
C GLU A 229 -36.31 -14.43 -3.89
N THR A 230 -35.01 -14.76 -3.87
CA THR A 230 -34.46 -16.11 -4.01
C THR A 230 -35.04 -17.05 -2.93
N ALA A 231 -35.03 -16.61 -1.67
CA ALA A 231 -35.59 -17.39 -0.55
C ALA A 231 -37.13 -17.55 -0.61
N GLN A 232 -37.83 -16.58 -1.22
CA GLN A 232 -39.28 -16.68 -1.44
C GLN A 232 -39.62 -17.66 -2.57
N ALA A 233 -38.87 -17.64 -3.68
CA ALA A 233 -39.07 -18.55 -4.82
C ALA A 233 -38.88 -20.04 -4.46
N THR A 234 -37.93 -20.35 -3.56
CA THR A 234 -37.77 -21.71 -3.01
C THR A 234 -38.91 -22.12 -2.07
N ASN A 235 -39.57 -21.16 -1.40
CA ASN A 235 -40.69 -21.43 -0.49
C ASN A 235 -42.05 -21.54 -1.19
N THR A 236 -42.26 -20.87 -2.34
CA THR A 236 -43.51 -20.97 -3.11
C THR A 236 -43.67 -22.31 -3.84
N GLN A 237 -42.63 -23.14 -3.93
CA GLN A 237 -42.78 -24.55 -4.33
C GLN A 237 -43.30 -25.45 -3.19
N ALA A 238 -43.38 -24.95 -1.94
CA ALA A 238 -43.81 -25.73 -0.78
C ALA A 238 -45.20 -25.36 -0.22
N HIS A 239 -45.82 -24.24 -0.61
CA HIS A 239 -47.20 -23.96 -0.20
C HIS A 239 -47.91 -22.98 -1.16
N VAL A 240 -48.97 -23.47 -1.80
CA VAL A 240 -50.00 -22.65 -2.43
C VAL A 240 -50.99 -22.26 -1.33
N ASP A 241 -50.95 -21.02 -0.87
CA ASP A 241 -52.13 -20.24 -0.48
C ASP A 241 -51.72 -18.78 -0.31
N GLY A 242 -52.39 -17.91 -1.09
CA GLY A 242 -52.05 -16.50 -1.20
C GLY A 242 -52.47 -15.71 0.03
N ASP A 243 -51.56 -14.85 0.51
CA ASP A 243 -51.97 -13.74 1.37
C ASP A 243 -51.08 -12.50 1.18
N LEU A 244 -51.73 -11.34 1.26
CA LEU A 244 -51.20 -9.99 1.02
C LEU A 244 -50.25 -9.55 2.14
N ASN A 245 -49.00 -10.03 2.15
CA ASN A 245 -48.00 -9.71 3.19
C ASN A 245 -46.71 -9.00 2.70
N GLY A 246 -46.72 -8.42 1.49
CA GLY A 246 -45.53 -7.80 0.90
C GLY A 246 -44.93 -6.63 1.69
N ALA A 247 -45.75 -5.80 2.36
CA ALA A 247 -45.27 -4.57 3.02
C ALA A 247 -44.64 -4.77 4.41
N LEU A 248 -45.03 -5.82 5.16
CA LEU A 248 -44.45 -6.14 6.46
C LEU A 248 -43.07 -6.82 6.32
N SER A 249 -42.88 -7.63 5.26
CA SER A 249 -41.61 -8.31 4.97
C SER A 249 -40.46 -7.35 4.60
N ALA A 250 -40.76 -6.24 3.93
CA ALA A 250 -39.77 -5.24 3.53
C ALA A 250 -39.24 -4.39 4.71
N ALA A 251 -40.06 -4.18 5.74
CA ALA A 251 -39.67 -3.48 6.96
C ALA A 251 -38.72 -4.34 7.81
N ASP A 252 -39.04 -5.62 8.02
CA ASP A 252 -38.15 -6.60 8.68
C ASP A 252 -36.85 -6.80 7.89
N SER A 253 -36.95 -6.86 6.55
CA SER A 253 -35.80 -6.91 5.62
C SER A 253 -35.09 -5.57 5.42
N THR A 254 -35.45 -4.51 6.15
CA THR A 254 -34.61 -3.31 6.25
C THR A 254 -33.95 -3.26 7.62
N ASP A 255 -34.70 -3.61 8.67
CA ASP A 255 -34.22 -3.58 10.05
C ASP A 255 -33.07 -4.57 10.31
N SER A 256 -33.16 -5.79 9.76
CA SER A 256 -32.06 -6.76 9.93
C SER A 256 -30.75 -6.38 9.19
N MET A 257 -30.79 -5.53 8.16
CA MET A 257 -29.61 -5.10 7.38
C MET A 257 -28.96 -3.97 8.13
N VAL A 258 -29.77 -3.06 8.68
CA VAL A 258 -29.28 -2.05 9.59
C VAL A 258 -28.65 -2.72 10.81
N SER A 259 -29.24 -3.80 11.33
CA SER A 259 -28.65 -4.62 12.39
C SER A 259 -27.31 -5.21 11.96
N ASP A 260 -27.27 -5.93 10.83
CA ASP A 260 -26.05 -6.54 10.30
C ASP A 260 -24.98 -5.49 10.02
N PHE A 261 -25.35 -4.32 9.48
CA PHE A 261 -24.47 -3.19 9.22
C PHE A 261 -23.99 -2.48 10.50
N CYS A 262 -24.79 -2.47 11.56
CA CYS A 262 -24.43 -1.86 12.84
C CYS A 262 -23.73 -2.84 13.80
N ASN A 263 -23.68 -4.14 13.49
CA ASN A 263 -22.92 -5.15 14.22
C ASN A 263 -21.41 -4.98 13.99
N PHE A 264 -20.86 -3.85 14.43
CA PHE A 264 -19.46 -3.46 14.32
C PHE A 264 -18.78 -3.61 15.67
N TRP A 265 -17.57 -4.15 15.65
CA TRP A 265 -16.72 -4.23 16.83
C TRP A 265 -15.27 -4.02 16.44
N SER A 266 -14.57 -3.18 17.22
CA SER A 266 -13.13 -3.00 17.11
C SER A 266 -12.48 -2.91 18.48
N VAL A 267 -11.35 -3.58 18.65
CA VAL A 267 -10.52 -3.51 19.85
C VAL A 267 -9.89 -2.13 20.06
N CYS A 268 -9.81 -1.30 19.03
CA CYS A 268 -9.25 0.06 19.08
C CYS A 268 -10.34 1.12 19.31
N HIS A 269 -11.51 0.95 18.68
CA HIS A 269 -12.58 1.96 18.69
C HIS A 269 -13.80 1.61 19.57
N GLY A 270 -13.89 0.39 20.11
CA GLY A 270 -15.06 -0.10 20.84
C GLY A 270 -16.26 -0.39 19.94
N GLU A 271 -17.44 -0.58 20.53
CA GLU A 271 -18.72 -0.57 19.80
C GLU A 271 -19.14 0.88 19.57
N VAL A 272 -19.44 1.25 18.33
CA VAL A 272 -19.66 2.65 17.96
C VAL A 272 -21.01 2.82 17.26
N ASP A 273 -21.93 3.56 17.89
CA ASP A 273 -23.22 3.97 17.31
C ASP A 273 -23.10 4.93 16.09
N ARG A 274 -21.87 5.18 15.59
CA ARG A 274 -21.58 6.10 14.48
C ARG A 274 -22.24 5.67 13.17
N PHE A 275 -22.39 4.37 12.92
CA PHE A 275 -22.92 3.83 11.67
C PHE A 275 -24.41 4.12 11.47
N ARG A 276 -25.22 4.01 12.52
CA ARG A 276 -26.67 4.27 12.45
C ARG A 276 -26.98 5.70 12.02
N LYS A 277 -26.23 6.67 12.56
CA LYS A 277 -26.34 8.09 12.19
C LYS A 277 -25.74 8.38 10.81
N ALA A 278 -24.58 7.78 10.49
CA ALA A 278 -23.91 7.99 9.21
C ALA A 278 -24.75 7.53 8.00
N VAL A 279 -25.43 6.38 8.09
CA VAL A 279 -26.31 5.88 7.00
C VAL A 279 -27.48 6.84 6.76
N SER A 280 -28.08 7.37 7.83
CA SER A 280 -29.18 8.33 7.74
C SER A 280 -28.72 9.67 7.17
N ASP A 281 -27.55 10.16 7.57
CA ASP A 281 -26.95 11.40 7.05
C ASP A 281 -26.55 11.27 5.57
N ILE A 282 -26.02 10.11 5.18
CA ILE A 282 -25.75 9.76 3.78
C ILE A 282 -27.03 9.75 2.96
N ARG A 283 -28.12 9.14 3.41
CA ARG A 283 -29.36 9.13 2.62
C ARG A 283 -29.99 10.51 2.48
N ARG A 284 -29.72 11.44 3.41
CA ARG A 284 -30.33 12.78 3.46
C ARG A 284 -29.57 13.87 2.69
N ASN A 285 -28.25 13.81 2.60
CA ASN A 285 -27.44 14.87 1.99
C ASN A 285 -26.99 14.50 0.56
N GLY A 286 -27.60 15.16 -0.44
CA GLY A 286 -27.49 14.81 -1.86
C GLY A 286 -26.18 15.19 -2.57
N ASP A 287 -25.59 16.36 -2.32
CA ASP A 287 -24.84 17.01 -3.41
C ASP A 287 -23.34 17.34 -3.20
N LYS A 288 -22.73 17.05 -2.04
CA LYS A 288 -21.26 17.18 -1.86
C LYS A 288 -20.73 16.12 -0.93
N ARG A 289 -20.22 15.02 -1.49
CA ARG A 289 -19.62 13.92 -0.73
C ARG A 289 -18.12 13.86 -0.98
N ALA A 290 -17.37 13.64 0.09
CA ALA A 290 -15.93 13.47 -0.02
C ALA A 290 -15.62 12.17 -0.78
N MET A 291 -14.91 12.27 -1.91
CA MET A 291 -14.31 11.13 -2.59
C MET A 291 -13.06 10.64 -1.85
N PHE A 292 -12.31 11.59 -1.29
CA PHE A 292 -11.07 11.35 -0.56
C PHE A 292 -11.32 11.33 0.94
N GLY A 293 -10.63 10.43 1.60
CA GLY A 293 -10.61 10.26 3.04
C GLY A 293 -9.21 10.41 3.60
N SER A 294 -9.03 9.93 4.83
CA SER A 294 -7.74 9.80 5.48
C SER A 294 -7.65 8.47 6.22
N SER A 295 -6.51 7.80 6.07
CA SER A 295 -6.12 6.60 6.81
C SER A 295 -5.11 6.96 7.90
N GLN A 296 -4.78 5.97 8.74
CA GLN A 296 -3.76 6.14 9.76
C GLN A 296 -2.36 6.02 9.13
N ARG A 297 -1.41 6.79 9.66
CA ARG A 297 0.01 6.60 9.40
C ARG A 297 0.56 5.76 10.55
N VAL A 298 0.84 4.48 10.32
CA VAL A 298 1.21 3.54 11.37
C VAL A 298 2.34 2.62 10.91
N VAL A 299 3.23 2.28 11.85
CA VAL A 299 4.08 1.10 11.71
C VAL A 299 3.28 -0.11 12.18
N TYR A 300 2.90 -0.97 11.25
CA TYR A 300 2.13 -2.17 11.57
C TYR A 300 2.94 -3.09 12.52
N PRO A 301 2.32 -3.73 13.54
CA PRO A 301 3.03 -4.54 14.54
C PRO A 301 3.79 -5.74 13.95
N TRP A 302 3.34 -6.23 12.81
CA TRP A 302 3.97 -7.33 12.07
C TRP A 302 4.93 -6.84 10.97
N ASN A 303 5.21 -5.54 10.91
CA ASN A 303 6.25 -5.00 10.03
C ASN A 303 7.63 -5.22 10.66
N GLU A 304 8.27 -6.32 10.30
CA GLU A 304 9.63 -6.68 10.76
C GLU A 304 10.74 -5.95 9.99
N ARG A 305 10.39 -5.04 9.06
CA ARG A 305 11.34 -4.39 8.13
C ARG A 305 11.54 -2.91 8.37
N GLU A 306 10.77 -2.28 9.26
CA GLU A 306 10.97 -0.87 9.59
C GLU A 306 12.29 -0.68 10.37
N PRO A 307 13.29 0.04 9.83
CA PRO A 307 14.57 0.17 10.51
C PRO A 307 14.51 1.27 11.57
N ASP A 308 15.28 1.09 12.65
CA ASP A 308 15.69 2.23 13.47
C ASP A 308 16.76 3.02 12.70
N ARG A 309 16.32 4.08 12.02
CA ARG A 309 17.18 4.94 11.20
C ARG A 309 18.22 5.74 11.99
N MET A 310 18.07 5.86 13.31
CA MET A 310 19.00 6.59 14.18
C MET A 310 20.06 5.68 14.80
N ASN A 311 19.94 4.36 14.67
CA ASN A 311 20.97 3.47 15.17
C ASN A 311 22.26 3.59 14.35
N LYS A 312 23.38 3.15 14.97
CA LYS A 312 24.72 3.27 14.38
C LYS A 312 24.89 2.52 13.04
N ASN A 313 24.22 1.37 12.88
CA ASN A 313 24.34 0.57 11.66
C ASN A 313 23.61 1.25 10.48
N SER A 314 22.37 1.69 10.71
CA SER A 314 21.57 2.46 9.74
C SER A 314 22.30 3.74 9.32
N LEU A 315 22.81 4.50 10.28
CA LEU A 315 23.62 5.70 10.00
C LEU A 315 24.87 5.36 9.18
N GLY A 316 25.53 4.24 9.45
CA GLY A 316 26.68 3.76 8.69
C GLY A 316 26.33 3.41 7.25
N GLU A 317 25.22 2.73 7.01
CA GLU A 317 24.70 2.42 5.67
C GLU A 317 24.35 3.69 4.89
N ILE A 318 23.57 4.59 5.50
CA ILE A 318 23.17 5.88 4.90
C ILE A 318 24.40 6.71 4.53
N ASN A 319 25.35 6.87 5.46
CA ASN A 319 26.59 7.62 5.20
C ASN A 319 27.48 6.97 4.13
N THR A 320 27.49 5.64 4.06
CA THR A 320 28.23 4.93 3.00
C THR A 320 27.67 5.28 1.63
N ARG A 321 26.34 5.27 1.48
CA ARG A 321 25.67 5.65 0.24
C ARG A 321 25.80 7.15 -0.07
N LEU A 322 25.67 8.02 0.94
CA LEU A 322 25.87 9.46 0.79
C LEU A 322 27.25 9.81 0.24
N LYS A 323 28.29 9.12 0.71
CA LYS A 323 29.68 9.39 0.30
C LYS A 323 29.91 9.25 -1.21
N GLU A 324 29.11 8.43 -1.90
CA GLU A 324 29.21 8.23 -3.35
C GLU A 324 28.79 9.47 -4.14
N ILE A 325 27.84 10.26 -3.60
CA ILE A 325 27.25 11.42 -4.28
C ILE A 325 27.58 12.77 -3.63
N ALA A 326 28.02 12.75 -2.36
CA ALA A 326 28.28 13.94 -1.55
C ALA A 326 29.41 13.67 -0.52
N PRO A 327 30.65 13.41 -0.97
CA PRO A 327 31.76 13.02 -0.08
C PRO A 327 32.18 14.09 0.95
N GLY A 328 31.73 15.33 0.75
CA GLY A 328 31.94 16.44 1.67
C GLY A 328 30.90 16.54 2.80
N LEU A 329 29.89 15.67 2.80
CA LEU A 329 28.78 15.68 3.75
C LEU A 329 28.72 14.38 4.56
N GLU A 330 28.09 14.46 5.73
CA GLU A 330 27.70 13.30 6.55
C GLU A 330 26.31 13.48 7.13
N VAL A 331 25.64 12.37 7.43
CA VAL A 331 24.37 12.34 8.14
C VAL A 331 24.63 12.15 9.63
N GLU A 332 24.07 13.05 10.43
CA GLU A 332 24.06 12.98 11.88
C GLU A 332 22.63 13.08 12.43
N ILE A 333 22.49 12.88 13.74
CA ILE A 333 21.23 13.08 14.44
C ILE A 333 21.13 14.56 14.84
N SER A 334 20.19 15.28 14.25
CA SER A 334 19.85 16.66 14.60
C SER A 334 18.80 16.67 15.70
N VAL A 335 18.88 17.62 16.64
CA VAL A 335 17.82 17.90 17.60
C VAL A 335 17.07 19.14 17.16
N LEU A 336 15.87 18.97 16.63
CA LEU A 336 15.03 20.08 16.15
C LEU A 336 14.02 20.52 17.22
N PRO A 337 13.57 21.78 17.21
CA PRO A 337 12.53 22.24 18.14
C PRO A 337 11.22 21.48 17.95
N ASN A 338 10.50 21.16 19.04
CA ASN A 338 9.13 20.69 18.92
C ASN A 338 8.24 21.79 18.30
N LEU A 339 7.45 21.40 17.30
CA LEU A 339 6.58 22.28 16.50
C LEU A 339 5.10 22.15 16.88
N LEU A 340 4.73 21.14 17.69
CA LEU A 340 3.40 21.01 18.24
C LEU A 340 3.18 22.16 19.23
N THR A 341 2.26 23.06 18.91
CA THR A 341 1.84 24.12 19.81
C THR A 341 1.22 23.51 21.05
N SER A 342 1.77 23.81 22.24
CA SER A 342 1.06 23.70 23.52
C SER A 342 -0.12 24.67 23.53
N GLY A 343 -1.18 24.31 22.79
CA GLY A 343 -2.40 25.08 22.67
C GLY A 343 -3.33 24.81 23.83
N THR A 344 -2.97 25.22 25.06
CA THR A 344 -3.94 25.58 26.10
C THR A 344 -3.28 26.49 27.15
N ASN A 345 -3.70 27.76 27.17
CA ASN A 345 -3.69 28.69 28.30
C ASN A 345 -2.36 28.91 29.06
N GLU A 346 -1.50 29.78 28.52
CA GLU A 346 -0.54 30.57 29.33
C GLU A 346 -1.18 31.80 30.00
N THR A 347 -2.51 31.83 30.11
CA THR A 347 -3.23 32.80 30.95
C THR A 347 -3.84 32.09 32.15
N GLU A 348 -3.39 32.52 33.33
CA GLU A 348 -3.99 32.31 34.66
C GLU A 348 -3.83 30.92 35.32
N ASN A 349 -2.62 30.63 35.82
CA ASN A 349 -2.46 30.16 37.20
C ASN A 349 -1.00 30.23 37.68
N ARG A 350 -0.47 31.45 37.78
CA ARG A 350 0.73 31.72 38.60
C ARG A 350 0.30 32.27 39.95
N THR A 351 -0.27 31.38 40.77
CA THR A 351 -0.38 31.57 42.22
C THR A 351 0.47 30.51 42.92
N THR A 352 1.73 30.38 42.50
CA THR A 352 2.76 29.76 43.31
C THR A 352 3.20 30.76 44.38
N ARG A 353 2.69 30.48 45.58
CA ARG A 353 3.07 31.06 46.86
C ARG A 353 4.59 31.22 46.93
N VAL A 354 5.02 32.47 47.08
CA VAL A 354 6.41 32.84 47.36
C VAL A 354 6.89 32.06 48.60
N THR A 355 7.84 31.18 48.41
CA THR A 355 8.80 30.82 49.45
C THR A 355 10.17 31.22 48.92
N ASN A 356 10.78 32.18 49.62
CA ASN A 356 12.09 32.71 49.32
C ASN A 356 13.14 31.59 49.40
N GLY A 357 14.02 31.49 48.41
CA GLY A 357 15.14 30.54 48.47
C GLY A 357 15.93 30.41 47.19
N ASP A 358 16.80 31.39 46.96
CA ASP A 358 18.08 31.34 46.23
C ASP A 358 18.13 31.01 44.72
N SER A 359 19.07 31.71 44.09
CA SER A 359 19.26 31.89 42.65
C SER A 359 20.20 30.85 42.07
N THR A 360 19.70 30.02 41.15
CA THR A 360 20.50 29.51 40.03
C THR A 360 19.62 29.36 38.79
N THR A 361 19.86 30.24 37.82
CA THR A 361 19.16 30.32 36.54
C THR A 361 19.61 29.19 35.61
N THR A 362 18.84 28.10 35.55
CA THR A 362 18.84 27.20 34.40
C THR A 362 17.57 27.46 33.58
N PRO A 363 17.68 27.82 32.29
CA PRO A 363 16.49 27.88 31.43
C PRO A 363 15.84 26.48 31.37
N PRO A 364 14.52 26.40 31.20
CA PRO A 364 13.84 25.12 31.07
C PRO A 364 14.41 24.34 29.87
N PRO A 365 14.52 23.00 29.96
CA PRO A 365 15.02 22.19 28.85
C PRO A 365 14.09 22.39 27.66
N VAL A 366 14.65 22.82 26.53
CA VAL A 366 13.91 22.89 25.28
C VAL A 366 13.60 21.46 24.87
N GLU A 367 12.34 21.04 24.97
CA GLU A 367 11.88 19.76 24.44
C GLU A 367 12.12 19.76 22.92
N GLY A 368 13.14 19.03 22.47
CA GLY A 368 13.48 18.86 21.06
C GLY A 368 13.13 17.47 20.56
N SER A 369 12.78 17.34 19.28
CA SER A 369 12.62 16.07 18.60
C SER A 369 13.90 15.68 17.86
N SER A 370 14.32 14.42 17.98
CA SER A 370 15.47 13.92 17.22
C SER A 370 15.06 13.65 15.78
N GLN A 371 15.89 14.07 14.84
CA GLN A 371 15.73 13.92 13.40
C GLN A 371 17.09 13.55 12.79
N LEU A 372 17.12 13.20 11.51
CA LEU A 372 18.40 13.11 10.77
C LEU A 372 18.64 14.46 10.10
N GLY A 373 19.90 14.85 9.99
CA GLY A 373 20.33 16.06 9.28
C GLY A 373 21.61 15.83 8.51
N LEU A 374 21.85 16.65 7.49
CA LEU A 374 23.11 16.67 6.74
C LEU A 374 24.07 17.69 7.34
N TYR A 375 25.33 17.32 7.52
CA TYR A 375 26.37 18.13 8.12
C TYR A 375 27.60 18.22 7.20
N ALA A 376 28.26 19.37 7.22
CA ALA A 376 29.48 19.60 6.44
C ALA A 376 30.69 18.94 7.11
N LYS A 377 31.42 18.06 6.40
CA LYS A 377 32.65 17.43 6.91
C LYS A 377 33.88 18.34 6.83
N LYS A 378 33.77 19.39 6.03
CA LYS A 378 34.84 20.34 5.68
C LYS A 378 34.19 21.67 5.35
N ASP A 379 35.01 22.73 5.27
CA ASP A 379 34.55 24.02 4.78
C ASP A 379 34.04 23.89 3.33
N LEU A 380 32.89 24.51 3.05
CA LEU A 380 32.19 24.48 1.75
C LEU A 380 32.05 25.91 1.22
N ALA A 381 32.61 26.17 0.04
CA ALA A 381 32.63 27.51 -0.54
C ALA A 381 31.26 27.94 -1.11
N PRO A 382 30.97 29.25 -1.18
CA PRO A 382 29.78 29.77 -1.86
C PRO A 382 29.70 29.30 -3.31
N GLY A 383 28.50 28.94 -3.77
CA GLY A 383 28.25 28.47 -5.13
C GLY A 383 28.74 27.05 -5.45
N SER A 384 29.37 26.35 -4.50
CA SER A 384 29.76 24.96 -4.71
C SER A 384 28.54 24.05 -4.65
N THR A 385 28.40 23.16 -5.64
CA THR A 385 27.45 22.05 -5.59
C THR A 385 28.05 20.93 -4.73
N ILE A 386 27.33 20.56 -3.67
CA ILE A 386 27.83 19.70 -2.58
C ILE A 386 27.14 18.33 -2.53
N LEU A 387 26.05 18.18 -3.28
CA LEU A 387 25.30 16.94 -3.45
C LEU A 387 24.64 16.95 -4.82
N GLU A 388 24.71 15.83 -5.53
CA GLU A 388 23.97 15.57 -6.78
C GLU A 388 23.36 14.15 -6.73
N GLU A 389 22.04 14.05 -6.66
CA GLU A 389 21.33 12.78 -6.52
C GLU A 389 20.40 12.53 -7.71
N ARG A 390 20.58 11.36 -8.34
CA ARG A 390 19.64 10.81 -9.31
C ARG A 390 18.69 9.88 -8.58
N SER A 391 17.38 10.05 -8.78
CA SER A 391 16.39 9.10 -8.26
C SER A 391 16.14 7.99 -9.27
N THR A 392 15.94 6.77 -8.76
CA THR A 392 15.38 5.63 -9.50
C THR A 392 13.86 5.49 -9.28
N ILE A 393 13.32 6.22 -8.32
CA ILE A 393 11.91 6.22 -7.94
C ILE A 393 11.32 7.54 -8.42
N THR A 394 11.14 7.63 -9.73
CA THR A 394 10.57 8.78 -10.44
C THR A 394 9.27 8.36 -11.13
N ALA A 395 8.23 9.16 -10.88
CA ALA A 395 6.90 9.08 -11.46
C ALA A 395 6.69 10.23 -12.44
N ILE A 396 6.16 9.94 -13.63
CA ILE A 396 5.94 10.91 -14.70
C ILE A 396 4.52 10.73 -15.24
N ARG A 397 3.77 11.81 -15.41
CA ARG A 397 2.47 11.81 -16.08
C ARG A 397 2.29 13.09 -16.90
N PRO A 398 1.49 13.07 -17.97
CA PRO A 398 0.86 11.89 -18.58
C PRO A 398 1.88 10.95 -19.26
N HIS A 399 1.39 9.84 -19.80
CA HIS A 399 2.21 8.93 -20.60
C HIS A 399 2.73 9.64 -21.87
N GLY A 400 3.96 9.34 -22.30
CA GLY A 400 4.54 9.90 -23.53
C GLY A 400 5.12 11.31 -23.43
N GLU A 401 5.21 11.89 -22.23
CA GLU A 401 5.83 13.19 -22.02
C GLU A 401 7.30 13.22 -22.45
N ALA A 402 7.76 14.38 -22.94
CA ALA A 402 9.14 14.59 -23.41
C ALA A 402 10.13 14.75 -22.23
N LEU A 403 10.07 13.84 -21.26
CA LEU A 403 10.88 13.82 -20.06
C LEU A 403 11.74 12.57 -20.01
N CYS A 404 12.93 12.70 -19.43
CA CYS A 404 13.77 11.53 -19.15
C CYS A 404 13.06 10.61 -18.17
N ASP A 405 12.90 9.32 -18.51
CA ASP A 405 12.16 8.38 -17.66
C ASP A 405 12.79 8.19 -16.27
N ALA A 406 14.12 8.31 -16.17
CA ALA A 406 14.84 8.13 -14.91
C ALA A 406 14.79 9.38 -14.00
N CYS A 407 15.08 10.58 -14.51
CA CYS A 407 15.23 11.78 -13.68
C CYS A 407 14.24 12.91 -13.99
N ALA A 408 13.33 12.70 -14.94
CA ALA A 408 12.36 13.69 -15.41
C ALA A 408 12.99 15.02 -15.87
N ALA A 409 14.24 14.99 -16.36
CA ALA A 409 14.82 16.13 -17.05
C ALA A 409 14.09 16.35 -18.38
N ASP A 410 13.82 17.61 -18.70
CA ASP A 410 13.21 18.03 -19.97
C ASP A 410 14.11 17.65 -21.16
N MET A 411 13.65 16.68 -21.95
CA MET A 411 14.39 16.14 -23.09
C MET A 411 14.56 17.17 -24.21
N GLU A 412 13.67 18.16 -24.35
CA GLU A 412 13.79 19.20 -25.37
C GLU A 412 15.04 20.05 -25.17
N THR A 413 15.46 20.23 -23.90
CA THR A 413 16.67 20.97 -23.54
C THR A 413 17.96 20.17 -23.73
N ILE A 414 17.86 18.86 -23.98
CA ILE A 414 19.01 17.96 -24.08
C ILE A 414 19.40 17.76 -25.55
N PRO A 415 20.68 17.95 -25.94
CA PRO A 415 21.15 17.65 -27.29
C PRO A 415 20.91 16.19 -27.70
N HIS A 416 20.47 15.96 -28.95
CA HIS A 416 20.11 14.63 -29.46
C HIS A 416 21.22 13.58 -29.33
N ASP A 417 22.48 13.95 -29.50
CA ASP A 417 23.66 13.07 -29.38
C ASP A 417 23.90 12.59 -27.94
N ARG A 418 23.33 13.27 -26.94
CA ARG A 418 23.40 12.89 -25.53
C ARG A 418 22.20 12.08 -25.06
N ARG A 419 21.13 12.06 -25.84
CA ARG A 419 19.94 11.26 -25.52
C ARG A 419 20.25 9.78 -25.74
N ARG A 420 19.63 8.94 -24.92
CA ARG A 420 19.64 7.48 -25.05
C ARG A 420 18.20 6.99 -25.04
N TYR A 421 17.98 5.83 -25.61
CA TYR A 421 16.68 5.21 -25.72
C TYR A 421 16.82 3.74 -25.36
N CYS A 422 15.80 3.15 -24.74
CA CYS A 422 15.76 1.70 -24.55
C CYS A 422 15.75 1.01 -25.92
N ASP A 423 16.59 -0.01 -26.10
CA ASP A 423 16.68 -0.73 -27.38
C ASP A 423 15.41 -1.55 -27.70
N GLY A 424 14.61 -1.91 -26.69
CA GLY A 424 13.33 -2.62 -26.88
C GLY A 424 12.16 -1.67 -27.15
N CYS A 425 11.81 -0.83 -26.16
CA CYS A 425 10.59 -0.02 -26.22
C CYS A 425 10.81 1.49 -26.43
N ASN A 426 12.03 1.91 -26.78
CA ASN A 426 12.36 3.29 -27.13
C ASN A 426 12.05 4.37 -26.06
N ILE A 427 11.96 3.99 -24.78
CA ILE A 427 11.79 4.94 -23.66
C ILE A 427 13.01 5.87 -23.57
N PRO A 428 12.84 7.21 -23.42
CA PRO A 428 13.93 8.18 -23.49
C PRO A 428 14.69 8.41 -22.18
N PHE A 429 16.00 8.61 -22.30
CA PHE A 429 16.92 8.98 -21.21
C PHE A 429 17.83 10.15 -21.60
N CYS A 430 18.08 11.08 -20.68
CA CYS A 430 18.84 12.30 -20.95
C CYS A 430 20.37 12.11 -21.02
N SER A 431 20.88 10.94 -20.64
CA SER A 431 22.32 10.65 -20.54
C SER A 431 22.58 9.15 -20.42
N ASP A 432 23.83 8.73 -20.66
CA ASP A 432 24.32 7.36 -20.42
C ASP A 432 24.05 6.95 -18.96
N GLU A 433 24.29 7.84 -18.00
CA GLU A 433 24.12 7.52 -16.59
C GLU A 433 22.65 7.24 -16.22
N CYS A 434 21.69 7.98 -16.81
CA CYS A 434 20.26 7.73 -16.59
C CYS A 434 19.81 6.42 -17.24
N HIS A 435 20.29 6.14 -18.46
CA HIS A 435 20.02 4.89 -19.15
C HIS A 435 20.53 3.69 -18.35
N ASP A 436 21.82 3.69 -17.99
CA ASP A 436 22.45 2.59 -17.24
C ASP A 436 21.86 2.43 -15.84
N LEU A 437 21.39 3.52 -15.24
CA LEU A 437 20.68 3.45 -13.96
C LEU A 437 19.31 2.79 -14.13
N ALA A 438 18.55 3.11 -15.17
CA ALA A 438 17.26 2.49 -15.45
C ALA A 438 17.40 0.99 -15.73
N MET A 439 18.31 0.61 -16.63
CA MET A 439 18.54 -0.79 -17.02
C MET A 439 18.88 -1.69 -15.83
N ARG A 440 19.65 -1.16 -14.88
CA ARG A 440 20.08 -1.92 -13.69
C ARG A 440 19.04 -2.00 -12.59
N ASN A 441 18.12 -1.04 -12.51
CA ASN A 441 17.26 -0.91 -11.33
C ASN A 441 15.80 -1.27 -11.58
N TYR A 442 15.24 -0.96 -12.74
CA TYR A 442 13.80 -1.10 -12.94
C TYR A 442 13.35 -1.46 -14.37
N HIS A 443 14.22 -1.38 -15.39
CA HIS A 443 13.79 -1.57 -16.78
C HIS A 443 14.76 -2.45 -17.57
N SER A 444 14.60 -3.77 -17.50
CA SER A 444 15.37 -4.70 -18.34
C SER A 444 14.78 -4.70 -19.77
N PRO A 445 15.60 -4.50 -20.82
CA PRO A 445 15.11 -4.30 -22.18
C PRO A 445 14.68 -5.64 -22.82
N ASN A 446 13.47 -5.68 -23.37
CA ASN A 446 12.98 -6.75 -24.23
C ASN A 446 13.38 -6.45 -25.68
N VAL A 447 14.56 -6.91 -26.10
CA VAL A 447 15.14 -6.58 -27.42
C VAL A 447 14.71 -7.53 -28.54
N ASP A 448 14.24 -8.72 -28.16
CA ASP A 448 13.84 -9.78 -29.09
C ASP A 448 12.31 -9.78 -29.34
N ASP A 449 11.60 -8.81 -28.76
CA ASP A 449 10.13 -8.68 -28.81
C ASP A 449 9.43 -9.99 -28.41
N GLU A 450 9.96 -10.65 -27.37
CA GLU A 450 9.32 -11.83 -26.79
C GLU A 450 8.02 -11.42 -26.07
N GLU A 451 7.00 -12.27 -26.15
CA GLU A 451 5.68 -12.04 -25.56
C GLU A 451 5.12 -13.39 -25.06
N THR A 452 4.23 -13.33 -24.07
CA THR A 452 3.41 -14.44 -23.59
C THR A 452 2.25 -14.69 -24.57
N ASP A 453 1.51 -15.79 -24.40
CA ASP A 453 0.36 -16.11 -25.25
C ASP A 453 -0.73 -15.00 -25.21
N GLU A 454 -0.78 -14.22 -24.13
CA GLU A 454 -1.70 -13.10 -23.95
C GLU A 454 -1.14 -11.75 -24.44
N GLY A 455 0.04 -11.74 -25.09
CA GLY A 455 0.67 -10.53 -25.65
C GLY A 455 1.38 -9.64 -24.64
N TYR A 456 1.55 -10.09 -23.39
CA TYR A 456 2.32 -9.38 -22.37
C TYR A 456 3.82 -9.74 -22.44
N PRO A 457 4.73 -8.88 -21.96
CA PRO A 457 6.16 -9.17 -21.97
C PRO A 457 6.51 -10.40 -21.13
N PRO A 458 7.63 -11.10 -21.39
CA PRO A 458 8.01 -12.31 -20.67
C PRO A 458 8.49 -11.98 -19.25
N ALA A 459 8.58 -13.02 -18.41
CA ALA A 459 8.96 -12.91 -17.01
C ALA A 459 10.34 -12.28 -16.77
N GLU A 460 11.24 -12.40 -17.73
CA GLU A 460 12.60 -11.87 -17.72
C GLU A 460 12.64 -10.35 -17.95
N THR A 461 11.68 -9.81 -18.72
CA THR A 461 11.60 -8.39 -19.08
C THR A 461 10.18 -7.83 -18.92
N PRO A 462 9.52 -8.04 -17.76
CA PRO A 462 8.07 -7.83 -17.59
C PRO A 462 7.65 -6.36 -17.67
N PHE A 463 8.63 -5.45 -17.68
CA PHE A 463 8.41 -4.00 -17.71
C PHE A 463 8.96 -3.33 -18.97
N CYS A 464 9.29 -4.09 -20.01
CA CYS A 464 9.65 -3.57 -21.32
C CYS A 464 8.75 -4.24 -22.37
N PRO A 465 7.81 -3.51 -22.99
CA PRO A 465 6.89 -4.08 -23.97
C PRO A 465 7.55 -4.50 -25.28
N GLY A 466 8.85 -4.26 -25.46
CA GLY A 466 9.47 -4.35 -26.78
C GLY A 466 8.87 -3.31 -27.72
N SER A 467 8.85 -3.60 -29.01
CA SER A 467 8.34 -2.73 -30.07
C SER A 467 6.84 -2.89 -30.34
N SER A 468 6.24 -4.03 -29.94
CA SER A 468 4.84 -4.39 -30.25
C SER A 468 3.99 -4.88 -29.07
N GLY A 469 4.59 -5.25 -27.94
CA GLY A 469 3.87 -5.89 -26.83
C GLY A 469 2.97 -4.95 -26.05
N ASN A 470 2.11 -5.52 -25.21
CA ASN A 470 1.16 -4.77 -24.39
C ASN A 470 1.87 -3.80 -23.43
N GLU A 471 1.45 -2.52 -23.47
CA GLU A 471 2.01 -1.44 -22.65
C GLU A 471 1.14 -1.04 -21.45
N ASP A 472 0.14 -1.84 -21.10
CA ASP A 472 -0.87 -1.53 -20.08
C ASP A 472 -0.27 -1.10 -18.74
N ILE A 473 0.81 -1.76 -18.29
CA ILE A 473 1.49 -1.41 -17.05
C ILE A 473 2.13 -0.01 -17.09
N HIS A 474 2.52 0.47 -18.27
CA HIS A 474 3.13 1.79 -18.49
C HIS A 474 2.08 2.90 -18.66
N THR A 475 0.89 2.58 -19.13
CA THR A 475 -0.22 3.54 -19.29
C THR A 475 -1.07 3.66 -18.03
N LEU A 476 -1.11 2.62 -17.19
CA LEU A 476 -1.88 2.56 -15.96
C LEU A 476 -1.58 3.74 -15.03
N GLY A 477 -2.63 4.47 -14.65
CA GLY A 477 -2.52 5.64 -13.77
C GLY A 477 -1.90 6.89 -14.42
N ARG A 478 -1.70 6.93 -15.75
CA ARG A 478 -1.09 8.06 -16.47
C ARG A 478 -2.03 8.83 -17.40
N ALA A 479 -3.34 8.65 -17.24
CA ALA A 479 -4.35 9.29 -18.07
C ALA A 479 -4.26 10.83 -18.01
N GLU A 480 -4.20 11.48 -19.18
CA GLU A 480 -4.19 12.95 -19.30
C GLU A 480 -5.50 13.57 -18.78
N SER A 481 -6.60 12.87 -19.00
CA SER A 481 -7.95 13.25 -18.57
C SER A 481 -8.21 13.10 -17.07
N SER A 482 -7.23 12.61 -16.30
CA SER A 482 -7.37 12.42 -14.86
C SER A 482 -7.79 13.70 -14.15
N THR A 483 -8.76 13.54 -13.25
CA THR A 483 -9.26 14.60 -12.38
C THR A 483 -8.50 14.66 -11.06
N THR A 484 -7.54 13.76 -10.84
CA THR A 484 -6.76 13.60 -9.60
C THR A 484 -5.25 13.50 -9.85
N PRO A 485 -4.65 14.39 -10.66
CA PRO A 485 -3.28 14.25 -11.14
C PRO A 485 -2.23 14.16 -10.02
N GLU A 486 -2.46 14.81 -8.88
CA GLU A 486 -1.57 14.70 -7.72
C GLU A 486 -1.59 13.32 -7.07
N TRP A 487 -2.72 12.62 -7.11
CA TRP A 487 -2.88 11.28 -6.53
C TRP A 487 -2.31 10.21 -7.46
N ASP A 488 -2.51 10.39 -8.77
CA ASP A 488 -1.91 9.54 -9.80
C ASP A 488 -0.40 9.42 -9.58
N LEU A 489 0.28 10.54 -9.30
CA LEU A 489 1.72 10.55 -9.05
C LEU A 489 2.14 9.68 -7.86
N TYR A 490 1.35 9.63 -6.78
CA TYR A 490 1.66 8.74 -5.65
C TYR A 490 1.49 7.25 -6.02
N PHE A 491 0.47 6.92 -6.81
CA PHE A 491 0.34 5.57 -7.36
C PHE A 491 1.51 5.23 -8.29
N LEU A 492 1.97 6.17 -9.11
CA LEU A 492 3.11 5.94 -10.01
C LEU A 492 4.45 5.79 -9.25
N LEU A 493 4.62 6.45 -8.10
CA LEU A 493 5.75 6.18 -7.20
C LEU A 493 5.69 4.76 -6.62
N LEU A 494 4.49 4.30 -6.25
CA LEU A 494 4.25 2.93 -5.82
C LEU A 494 4.59 1.94 -6.95
N SER A 495 4.05 2.15 -8.15
CA SER A 495 4.32 1.36 -9.36
C SER A 495 5.82 1.25 -9.64
N ARG A 496 6.55 2.38 -9.69
CA ARG A 496 8.00 2.39 -9.90
C ARG A 496 8.77 1.66 -8.79
N THR A 497 8.30 1.75 -7.54
CA THR A 497 8.91 1.03 -6.41
C THR A 497 8.73 -0.48 -6.53
N MET A 498 7.53 -0.94 -6.90
CA MET A 498 7.25 -2.37 -7.09
C MET A 498 8.00 -2.92 -8.30
N GLN A 499 8.06 -2.16 -9.39
CA GLN A 499 8.89 -2.43 -10.56
C GLN A 499 10.37 -2.60 -10.18
N THR A 500 10.92 -1.64 -9.43
CA THR A 500 12.31 -1.68 -8.94
C THR A 500 12.56 -2.88 -8.04
N ALA A 501 11.60 -3.22 -7.17
CA ALA A 501 11.69 -4.37 -6.27
C ALA A 501 11.74 -5.69 -7.04
N GLU A 502 10.93 -5.85 -8.08
CA GLU A 502 10.94 -7.06 -8.91
C GLU A 502 12.19 -7.17 -9.77
N THR A 503 12.61 -6.09 -10.44
CA THR A 503 13.86 -6.10 -11.24
C THR A 503 15.08 -6.42 -10.38
N GLN A 504 15.14 -5.94 -9.14
CA GLN A 504 16.25 -6.22 -8.22
C GLN A 504 16.06 -7.50 -7.39
N ALA A 505 14.94 -8.22 -7.54
CA ALA A 505 14.57 -9.35 -6.70
C ALA A 505 14.66 -9.06 -5.18
N LYS A 506 14.22 -7.87 -4.76
CA LYS A 506 14.22 -7.42 -3.36
C LYS A 506 12.79 -7.23 -2.85
N HIS A 507 12.64 -7.20 -1.53
CA HIS A 507 11.42 -6.69 -0.92
C HIS A 507 11.37 -5.16 -1.10
N PRO A 508 10.21 -4.55 -1.42
CA PRO A 508 10.14 -3.10 -1.69
C PRO A 508 10.57 -2.23 -0.49
N LEU A 509 10.27 -2.65 0.74
CA LEU A 509 10.75 -1.96 1.96
C LEU A 509 12.26 -2.11 2.24
N ASP A 510 12.95 -3.02 1.55
CA ASP A 510 14.40 -3.22 1.68
C ASP A 510 15.20 -2.42 0.62
N LEU A 511 14.53 -1.82 -0.35
CA LEU A 511 15.16 -0.91 -1.32
C LEU A 511 15.76 0.29 -0.57
N PHE A 512 16.99 0.68 -0.89
CA PHE A 512 17.67 1.78 -0.19
C PHE A 512 16.86 3.08 -0.26
N GLU A 513 16.24 3.30 -1.42
CA GLU A 513 15.40 4.44 -1.75
C GLU A 513 14.17 4.57 -0.85
N ILE A 514 13.76 3.48 -0.21
CA ILE A 514 12.53 3.37 0.60
C ILE A 514 12.84 3.12 2.08
N LYS A 515 13.79 2.23 2.36
CA LYS A 515 14.08 1.65 3.68
C LYS A 515 14.18 2.73 4.77
N TYR A 516 14.90 3.81 4.50
CA TYR A 516 15.19 4.86 5.48
C TYR A 516 14.27 6.09 5.42
N LEU A 517 13.27 6.07 4.54
CA LEU A 517 12.30 7.16 4.46
C LEU A 517 11.47 7.25 5.73
N TRP A 518 11.24 8.49 6.17
CA TRP A 518 10.45 8.76 7.35
C TRP A 518 8.98 8.45 7.07
N GLY A 519 8.46 7.35 7.66
CA GLY A 519 7.12 6.84 7.41
C GLY A 519 6.03 7.20 8.44
N ASP A 520 6.35 7.84 9.58
CA ASP A 520 5.36 8.11 10.64
C ASP A 520 5.63 9.36 11.52
N PHE A 521 4.67 10.27 11.70
CA PHE A 521 4.83 11.43 12.60
C PHE A 521 4.30 11.19 14.03
N SER A 522 3.68 10.05 14.29
CA SER A 522 3.09 9.73 15.59
C SER A 522 3.93 8.68 16.30
N PRO A 523 4.14 8.77 17.63
CA PRO A 523 4.59 7.61 18.38
C PRO A 523 3.55 6.49 18.20
N VAL A 524 4.02 5.25 18.07
CA VAL A 524 3.17 4.06 18.17
C VAL A 524 2.38 4.20 19.48
N PRO A 525 1.03 4.16 19.46
CA PRO A 525 0.25 4.24 20.69
C PRO A 525 0.73 3.17 21.66
N GLY A 526 1.22 3.58 22.83
CA GLY A 526 1.53 2.64 23.89
C GLY A 526 0.23 2.02 24.40
N VAL A 527 0.29 0.79 24.90
CA VAL A 527 -0.84 0.17 25.63
C VAL A 527 -1.28 1.05 26.82
N ASP A 528 -0.37 1.86 27.37
CA ASP A 528 -0.67 2.83 28.43
C ASP A 528 -1.45 4.07 27.93
N ASP A 529 -1.41 4.42 26.64
CA ASP A 529 -2.26 5.48 26.06
C ASP A 529 -3.74 5.06 26.02
N ALA A 530 -4.01 3.74 26.05
CA ALA A 530 -5.37 3.19 26.16
C ALA A 530 -5.98 3.32 27.57
N LYS A 531 -5.22 3.78 28.58
CA LYS A 531 -5.71 3.99 29.96
C LYS A 531 -6.28 5.39 30.21
N SER A 532 -6.08 6.33 29.29
CA SER A 532 -6.65 7.67 29.41
C SER A 532 -8.13 7.64 29.03
N GLU A 533 -9.04 7.89 29.97
CA GLU A 533 -10.50 8.02 29.73
C GLU A 533 -10.88 9.11 28.71
N ARG A 534 -9.90 9.82 28.13
CA ARG A 534 -10.05 10.70 26.95
C ARG A 534 -9.99 9.92 25.62
N ILE A 535 -10.52 8.69 25.60
CA ILE A 535 -10.63 7.83 24.40
C ILE A 535 -11.68 8.42 23.45
N GLY A 536 -11.26 9.45 22.72
CA GLY A 536 -12.00 10.13 21.67
C GLY A 536 -11.06 10.77 20.65
N GLU A 537 -9.81 11.05 21.03
CA GLU A 537 -8.74 11.44 20.12
C GLU A 537 -8.09 10.17 19.55
N THR A 538 -8.68 9.67 18.47
CA THR A 538 -8.10 8.65 17.59
C THR A 538 -6.69 9.06 17.14
N THR A 539 -5.78 8.09 16.94
CA THR A 539 -4.53 8.30 16.20
C THR A 539 -4.78 9.25 15.01
N PRO A 540 -4.01 10.35 14.86
CA PRO A 540 -4.28 11.33 13.81
C PRO A 540 -4.28 10.66 12.43
N ARG A 541 -5.41 10.76 11.72
CA ARG A 541 -5.54 10.27 10.34
C ARG A 541 -4.98 11.30 9.39
N THR A 542 -3.68 11.22 9.16
CA THR A 542 -2.92 12.22 8.39
C THR A 542 -2.53 11.75 7.00
N LEU A 543 -2.63 10.44 6.70
CA LEU A 543 -2.34 9.89 5.39
C LEU A 543 -3.58 10.03 4.49
N PRO A 544 -3.56 10.84 3.42
CA PRO A 544 -4.69 10.95 2.51
C PRO A 544 -5.01 9.59 1.89
N TYR A 545 -6.29 9.27 1.73
CA TYR A 545 -6.74 7.97 1.26
C TYR A 545 -7.79 8.09 0.15
N SER A 546 -7.70 7.20 -0.84
CA SER A 546 -8.80 6.93 -1.78
C SER A 546 -8.76 5.46 -2.19
N VAL A 547 -9.95 4.88 -2.38
CA VAL A 547 -10.11 3.49 -2.81
C VAL A 547 -9.40 3.25 -4.14
N ARG A 548 -9.59 4.16 -5.10
CA ARG A 548 -8.93 4.12 -6.41
C ARG A 548 -7.41 3.95 -6.33
N HIS A 549 -6.71 4.78 -5.56
CA HIS A 549 -5.25 4.78 -5.57
C HIS A 549 -4.63 3.75 -4.61
N HIS A 550 -5.34 3.39 -3.54
CA HIS A 550 -4.80 2.49 -2.51
C HIS A 550 -5.22 1.03 -2.71
N VAL A 551 -6.25 0.77 -3.54
CA VAL A 551 -6.78 -0.58 -3.78
C VAL A 551 -6.96 -0.86 -5.27
N GLU A 552 -7.76 -0.08 -6.00
CA GLU A 552 -8.13 -0.42 -7.39
C GLU A 552 -6.92 -0.42 -8.33
N LEU A 553 -6.16 0.68 -8.39
CA LEU A 553 -4.99 0.80 -9.26
C LEU A 553 -3.86 -0.17 -8.86
N PRO A 554 -3.52 -0.35 -7.57
CA PRO A 554 -2.59 -1.39 -7.17
C PRO A 554 -3.05 -2.80 -7.55
N LEU A 555 -4.35 -3.12 -7.41
CA LEU A 555 -4.88 -4.43 -7.81
C LEU A 555 -4.73 -4.64 -9.32
N GLN A 556 -5.15 -3.66 -10.13
CA GLN A 556 -4.99 -3.67 -11.59
C GLN A 556 -3.51 -3.82 -12.00
N TRP A 557 -2.59 -3.20 -11.26
CA TRP A 557 -1.16 -3.34 -11.53
C TRP A 557 -0.68 -4.79 -11.36
N PHE A 558 -1.18 -5.51 -10.36
CA PHE A 558 -0.86 -6.93 -10.17
C PHE A 558 -1.63 -7.85 -11.11
N GLU A 559 -2.85 -7.45 -11.51
CA GLU A 559 -3.59 -8.13 -12.58
C GLU A 559 -2.80 -8.12 -13.88
N VAL A 560 -2.28 -6.96 -14.28
CA VAL A 560 -1.41 -6.88 -15.47
C VAL A 560 -0.09 -7.63 -15.27
N LEU A 561 0.58 -7.49 -14.12
CA LEU A 561 1.87 -8.13 -13.90
C LEU A 561 1.79 -9.66 -13.85
N MET A 562 0.67 -10.24 -13.40
CA MET A 562 0.59 -11.69 -13.25
C MET A 562 0.72 -12.44 -14.58
N HIS A 563 0.31 -11.80 -15.69
CA HIS A 563 0.43 -12.33 -17.04
C HIS A 563 1.88 -12.49 -17.48
N SER A 564 2.77 -11.57 -17.06
CA SER A 564 4.21 -11.74 -17.23
C SER A 564 4.85 -12.59 -16.12
N ARG A 565 4.26 -12.61 -14.92
CA ARG A 565 4.85 -13.18 -13.70
C ARG A 565 3.79 -13.79 -12.80
N ASP A 566 3.49 -15.07 -13.01
CA ASP A 566 2.50 -15.83 -12.24
C ASP A 566 2.77 -15.81 -10.71
N ASP A 567 4.04 -15.75 -10.29
CA ASP A 567 4.40 -15.64 -8.88
C ASP A 567 3.89 -14.34 -8.23
N CYS A 568 3.67 -13.27 -9.00
CA CYS A 568 3.14 -11.99 -8.53
C CYS A 568 1.61 -11.92 -8.48
N ARG A 569 0.88 -13.00 -8.80
CA ARG A 569 -0.58 -13.06 -8.69
C ARG A 569 -1.06 -12.61 -7.30
N PRO A 570 -2.10 -11.76 -7.17
CA PRO A 570 -2.62 -11.32 -5.88
C PRO A 570 -2.91 -12.49 -4.93
N TYR A 571 -2.51 -12.34 -3.67
CA TYR A 571 -2.60 -13.37 -2.62
C TYR A 571 -1.79 -14.66 -2.86
N SER A 572 -0.95 -14.73 -3.89
CA SER A 572 0.11 -15.73 -3.95
C SER A 572 1.03 -15.61 -2.73
N LYS A 573 1.81 -16.65 -2.45
CA LYS A 573 2.80 -16.60 -1.36
C LYS A 573 3.78 -15.44 -1.54
N HIS A 574 4.31 -15.25 -2.75
CA HIS A 574 5.26 -14.18 -3.06
C HIS A 574 4.60 -12.80 -2.94
N TRP A 575 3.35 -12.65 -3.40
CA TRP A 575 2.58 -11.42 -3.23
C TRP A 575 2.33 -11.10 -1.74
N LEU A 576 1.92 -12.07 -0.93
CA LEU A 576 1.72 -11.88 0.52
C LEU A 576 3.00 -11.51 1.27
N GLU A 577 4.16 -11.99 0.79
CA GLU A 577 5.46 -11.70 1.40
C GLU A 577 6.02 -10.33 0.98
N LYS A 578 5.72 -9.83 -0.22
CA LYS A 578 6.31 -8.60 -0.77
C LYS A 578 5.36 -7.43 -0.99
N TYR A 579 4.07 -7.70 -1.16
CA TYR A 579 3.09 -6.74 -1.70
C TYR A 579 1.75 -6.72 -0.97
N ASP A 580 1.59 -7.50 0.12
CA ASP A 580 0.40 -7.47 0.96
C ASP A 580 -0.02 -6.03 1.31
N TRP A 581 -1.32 -5.80 1.52
CA TRP A 581 -1.88 -4.45 1.57
C TRP A 581 -1.22 -3.53 2.61
N TRP A 582 -0.73 -4.08 3.72
CA TRP A 582 -0.01 -3.29 4.72
C TRP A 582 1.31 -2.72 4.18
N ILE A 583 1.96 -3.41 3.23
CA ILE A 583 3.17 -2.94 2.54
C ILE A 583 2.81 -1.80 1.60
N VAL A 584 1.76 -1.95 0.79
CA VAL A 584 1.23 -0.87 -0.08
C VAL A 584 0.93 0.38 0.75
N GLN A 585 0.21 0.24 1.87
CA GLN A 585 -0.09 1.34 2.78
C GLN A 585 1.17 1.97 3.40
N THR A 586 2.15 1.14 3.77
CA THR A 586 3.44 1.61 4.30
C THR A 586 4.22 2.42 3.26
N LEU A 587 4.20 2.01 1.99
CA LEU A 587 4.84 2.74 0.90
C LEU A 587 4.19 4.12 0.68
N PHE A 588 2.85 4.20 0.63
CA PHE A 588 2.15 5.49 0.59
C PHE A 588 2.51 6.39 1.78
N ALA A 589 2.58 5.82 2.98
CA ALA A 589 2.98 6.52 4.18
C ALA A 589 4.40 7.09 4.07
N LYS A 590 5.34 6.35 3.47
CA LYS A 590 6.73 6.79 3.24
C LYS A 590 6.84 7.89 2.17
N PHE A 591 6.00 7.87 1.13
CA PHE A 591 6.02 8.91 0.09
C PHE A 591 5.48 10.26 0.55
N ARG A 592 4.38 10.30 1.31
CA ARG A 592 3.59 11.52 1.62
C ARG A 592 4.36 12.66 2.31
N GLY A 593 5.54 12.39 2.89
CA GLY A 593 6.39 13.39 3.55
C GLY A 593 7.75 13.61 2.89
N VAL A 594 8.06 12.90 1.80
CA VAL A 594 9.40 12.92 1.17
C VAL A 594 9.33 13.20 -0.32
N ALA A 595 8.26 12.80 -0.99
CA ALA A 595 8.12 12.95 -2.42
C ALA A 595 8.22 14.43 -2.82
N ASP A 596 9.18 14.72 -3.66
CA ASP A 596 9.31 16.00 -4.32
C ASP A 596 8.43 16.02 -5.56
N ALA A 597 7.69 17.11 -5.77
CA ALA A 597 6.70 17.21 -6.84
C ALA A 597 6.99 18.42 -7.73
N GLN A 598 6.87 18.21 -9.04
CA GLN A 598 7.01 19.25 -10.04
C GLN A 598 5.72 19.35 -10.87
N GLN A 599 5.33 20.59 -11.14
CA GLN A 599 4.22 20.91 -12.04
C GLN A 599 4.73 21.10 -13.46
N SER A 600 3.90 20.72 -14.42
CA SER A 600 4.11 21.00 -15.84
C SER A 600 4.18 22.51 -16.07
N THR A 601 5.20 22.97 -16.80
CA THR A 601 5.31 24.38 -17.19
C THR A 601 4.29 24.78 -18.27
N TRP A 602 3.66 23.80 -18.94
CA TRP A 602 2.63 24.03 -19.95
C TRP A 602 1.22 24.01 -19.37
N THR A 603 0.89 22.98 -18.58
CA THR A 603 -0.48 22.80 -18.07
C THR A 603 -0.71 23.33 -16.66
N GLY A 604 0.37 23.56 -15.89
CA GLY A 604 0.31 23.91 -14.47
C GLY A 604 -0.18 22.78 -13.55
N LYS A 605 -0.49 21.60 -14.11
CA LYS A 605 -0.90 20.42 -13.34
C LYS A 605 0.33 19.67 -12.79
N PRO A 606 0.17 18.89 -11.71
CA PRO A 606 1.19 17.93 -11.28
C PRO A 606 1.58 16.96 -12.40
N GLU A 607 2.88 16.88 -12.69
CA GLU A 607 3.45 16.16 -13.85
C GLU A 607 4.50 15.13 -13.41
N VAL A 608 5.29 15.46 -12.38
CA VAL A 608 6.37 14.61 -11.90
C VAL A 608 6.33 14.52 -10.38
N ALA A 609 6.61 13.34 -9.86
CA ALA A 609 7.00 13.16 -8.47
C ALA A 609 8.24 12.27 -8.40
N ALA A 610 9.14 12.53 -7.46
CA ALA A 610 10.35 11.73 -7.28
C ALA A 610 10.75 11.61 -5.81
N VAL A 611 11.41 10.51 -5.47
CA VAL A 611 11.94 10.26 -4.11
C VAL A 611 13.45 10.37 -4.13
N HIS A 612 14.01 11.28 -3.33
CA HIS A 612 15.45 11.50 -3.22
C HIS A 612 15.90 11.24 -1.78
N PRO A 613 16.23 9.97 -1.42
CA PRO A 613 16.41 9.53 -0.03
C PRO A 613 17.56 10.22 0.71
N LEU A 614 18.55 10.78 -0.01
CA LEU A 614 19.69 11.47 0.61
C LEU A 614 19.50 12.99 0.61
N TRP A 615 18.98 13.56 -0.47
CA TRP A 615 18.68 14.99 -0.60
C TRP A 615 17.64 15.44 0.44
N CYS A 616 16.64 14.61 0.72
CA CYS A 616 15.57 14.93 1.68
C CYS A 616 16.03 14.94 3.14
N LEU A 617 17.30 14.60 3.43
CA LEU A 617 17.87 14.64 4.78
C LEU A 617 18.33 16.06 5.20
N ALA A 618 18.44 17.02 4.27
CA ALA A 618 18.70 18.40 4.62
C ALA A 618 17.44 19.07 5.21
N ASN A 619 17.45 19.37 6.50
CA ASN A 619 16.32 19.95 7.22
C ASN A 619 15.94 21.36 6.73
N HIS A 620 14.71 21.78 7.05
CA HIS A 620 14.18 23.07 6.62
C HIS A 620 14.67 24.28 7.43
N SER A 621 15.02 25.37 6.74
CA SER A 621 15.10 26.73 7.29
C SER A 621 14.50 27.76 6.31
N CYS A 622 13.86 28.81 6.82
CA CYS A 622 13.47 29.98 6.01
C CYS A 622 14.65 30.95 5.75
N ASN A 623 15.82 30.68 6.34
CA ASN A 623 17.12 31.27 6.00
C ASN A 623 18.09 30.13 5.65
N PRO A 624 17.92 29.48 4.50
CA PRO A 624 18.71 28.32 4.13
C PRO A 624 20.15 28.71 3.79
N ASN A 625 21.08 27.75 3.89
CA ASN A 625 22.48 27.92 3.46
C ASN A 625 22.77 27.20 2.13
N VAL A 626 21.78 26.49 1.58
CA VAL A 626 21.81 25.87 0.26
C VAL A 626 20.57 26.19 -0.56
N THR A 627 20.67 25.99 -1.87
CA THR A 627 19.58 26.09 -2.84
C THR A 627 19.67 24.95 -3.86
N TRP A 628 18.64 24.76 -4.68
CA TRP A 628 18.49 23.62 -5.59
C TRP A 628 17.71 23.98 -6.87
N LYS A 629 17.82 23.12 -7.89
CA LYS A 629 17.07 23.25 -9.17
C LYS A 629 15.87 22.30 -9.21
N SER A 630 14.78 22.75 -9.84
CA SER A 630 13.46 22.10 -9.79
C SER A 630 13.22 20.95 -10.76
N SER A 631 14.14 20.60 -11.66
CA SER A 631 14.00 19.47 -12.61
C SER A 631 15.29 18.67 -12.76
N GLY A 632 15.16 17.39 -13.14
CA GLY A 632 16.29 16.51 -13.41
C GLY A 632 16.97 16.00 -12.14
N VAL A 633 18.30 15.95 -12.19
CA VAL A 633 19.14 15.56 -11.05
C VAL A 633 18.95 16.58 -9.92
N ARG A 634 18.52 16.10 -8.74
CA ARG A 634 18.42 16.97 -7.57
C ARG A 634 19.80 17.29 -7.06
N ASN A 635 20.00 18.54 -6.67
CA ASN A 635 21.27 18.99 -6.16
C ASN A 635 21.10 19.87 -4.92
N LEU A 636 22.19 20.06 -4.17
CA LEU A 636 22.31 21.12 -3.19
C LEU A 636 23.53 21.96 -3.54
N THR A 637 23.33 23.27 -3.66
CA THR A 637 24.39 24.24 -3.96
C THR A 637 24.43 25.29 -2.87
N VAL A 638 25.61 25.54 -2.30
CA VAL A 638 25.79 26.57 -1.26
C VAL A 638 25.40 27.92 -1.84
N VAL A 639 24.56 28.67 -1.11
CA VAL A 639 24.12 30.00 -1.55
C VAL A 639 25.31 30.94 -1.73
N GLN A 640 25.23 31.85 -2.71
CA GLN A 640 26.26 32.88 -2.93
C GLN A 640 26.21 33.97 -1.86
N GLU A 641 25.02 34.21 -1.31
CA GLU A 641 24.76 35.18 -0.25
C GLU A 641 23.63 34.67 0.65
N ARG A 642 23.61 35.13 1.91
CA ARG A 642 22.54 34.78 2.85
C ARG A 642 21.23 35.42 2.40
N VAL A 643 20.16 34.63 2.39
CA VAL A 643 18.80 35.09 2.02
C VAL A 643 18.25 36.12 3.00
N TRP A 644 18.62 36.00 4.28
CA TRP A 644 18.18 36.91 5.33
C TRP A 644 19.29 37.20 6.35
N ARG A 645 19.25 38.39 6.95
CA ARG A 645 20.13 38.83 8.05
C ARG A 645 19.33 39.55 9.13
N ASN A 646 19.77 39.44 10.38
CA ASN A 646 19.16 40.16 11.50
C ASN A 646 19.77 41.56 11.65
N ASP A 647 19.05 42.59 11.23
CA ASP A 647 19.49 44.01 11.31
C ASP A 647 19.94 44.49 12.70
N LYS A 648 19.54 43.82 13.79
CA LYS A 648 19.90 44.19 15.17
C LYS A 648 21.21 43.59 15.67
N GLU A 649 21.64 42.46 15.10
CA GLU A 649 22.85 41.74 15.52
C GLU A 649 24.04 41.97 14.58
N ASP A 650 23.79 42.47 13.36
CA ASP A 650 24.80 42.68 12.32
C ASP A 650 24.92 44.19 11.95
N PRO A 651 25.29 45.10 12.88
CA PRO A 651 25.16 46.55 12.71
C PRO A 651 26.26 47.21 11.85
N THR A 652 27.26 46.48 11.35
CA THR A 652 28.38 47.05 10.59
C THR A 652 28.47 46.50 9.16
N PRO A 653 28.34 47.33 8.11
CA PRO A 653 28.43 46.90 6.71
C PRO A 653 29.84 46.51 6.23
N THR A 654 30.81 46.36 7.14
CA THR A 654 32.25 46.14 6.85
C THR A 654 32.79 44.77 7.27
N GLU A 655 32.01 43.96 7.97
CA GLU A 655 32.27 42.55 8.32
C GLU A 655 30.97 41.81 8.00
N THR A 656 30.84 40.75 7.21
CA THR A 656 31.75 39.82 6.56
C THR A 656 31.03 39.35 5.28
N GLU A 657 31.76 39.31 4.16
CA GLU A 657 31.30 38.64 2.94
C GLU A 657 30.94 37.18 3.27
N TRP A 658 29.87 36.64 2.70
CA TRP A 658 29.49 35.24 2.97
C TRP A 658 30.59 34.32 2.44
N THR A 659 31.26 33.59 3.33
CA THR A 659 32.40 32.72 2.97
C THR A 659 32.02 31.25 2.83
N GLY A 660 30.73 30.94 2.84
CA GLY A 660 30.20 29.58 2.78
C GLY A 660 30.07 28.94 4.17
N LEU A 661 29.94 27.61 4.20
CA LEU A 661 29.75 26.85 5.43
C LEU A 661 31.09 26.38 6.02
N LYS A 662 31.13 26.22 7.33
CA LYS A 662 32.24 25.60 8.07
C LYS A 662 32.01 24.12 8.32
N ALA A 663 33.12 23.39 8.49
CA ALA A 663 33.05 22.01 8.98
C ALA A 663 32.26 21.93 10.29
N GLY A 664 31.34 20.97 10.38
CA GLY A 664 30.42 20.76 11.50
C GLY A 664 29.12 21.55 11.42
N GLU A 665 28.92 22.43 10.43
CA GLU A 665 27.64 23.13 10.25
C GLU A 665 26.60 22.24 9.54
N GLU A 666 25.35 22.33 9.99
CA GLU A 666 24.21 21.64 9.36
C GLU A 666 23.83 22.31 8.03
N ILE A 667 23.47 21.49 7.05
CA ILE A 667 22.95 21.88 5.75
C ILE A 667 21.46 22.13 5.88
N TRP A 668 21.05 23.39 5.67
CA TRP A 668 19.67 23.84 5.78
C TRP A 668 19.08 24.12 4.41
N ASN A 669 18.12 23.29 4.00
CA ASN A 669 17.35 23.43 2.78
C ASN A 669 16.10 24.30 3.00
N HIS A 670 15.39 24.64 1.93
CA HIS A 670 14.10 25.33 1.96
C HIS A 670 13.00 24.51 1.27
N TYR A 671 11.84 24.41 1.94
CA TYR A 671 10.66 23.64 1.47
C TYR A 671 9.50 24.57 1.09
N THR A 672 9.75 25.88 1.15
CA THR A 672 8.80 26.93 0.81
C THR A 672 9.56 28.02 0.06
N ASP A 673 8.82 28.92 -0.57
CA ASP A 673 9.41 30.10 -1.19
C ASP A 673 10.00 31.02 -0.11
N VAL A 674 11.32 31.14 -0.12
CA VAL A 674 12.06 31.98 0.84
C VAL A 674 12.01 33.47 0.49
N GLN A 675 11.55 33.83 -0.71
CA GLN A 675 11.31 35.22 -1.10
C GLN A 675 10.02 35.78 -0.47
N GLU A 676 9.13 34.91 0.01
CA GLU A 676 7.95 35.32 0.79
C GLU A 676 8.38 36.09 2.04
N LYS A 677 7.85 37.31 2.19
CA LYS A 677 8.23 38.23 3.26
C LYS A 677 7.40 38.03 4.52
N ASP A 678 6.15 37.57 4.41
CA ASP A 678 5.33 37.30 5.59
C ASP A 678 5.62 35.90 6.18
N TYR A 679 6.14 35.87 7.40
CA TYR A 679 6.39 34.62 8.12
C TYR A 679 5.13 33.78 8.34
N ARG A 680 3.95 34.41 8.43
CA ARG A 680 2.68 33.71 8.63
C ARG A 680 2.31 32.90 7.40
N GLU A 681 2.52 33.46 6.22
CA GLU A 681 2.30 32.74 4.96
C GLU A 681 3.28 31.59 4.81
N ARG A 682 4.57 31.80 5.13
CA ARG A 682 5.55 30.71 5.12
C ARG A 682 5.17 29.58 6.08
N ARG A 683 4.78 29.91 7.32
CA ARG A 683 4.34 28.92 8.33
C ARG A 683 3.08 28.17 7.88
N ALA A 684 2.08 28.88 7.35
CA ALA A 684 0.85 28.27 6.86
C ALA A 684 1.12 27.24 5.75
N ARG A 685 2.02 27.54 4.80
CA ARG A 685 2.42 26.60 3.74
C ARG A 685 3.19 25.38 4.30
N LEU A 686 4.02 25.59 5.32
CA LEU A 686 4.87 24.55 5.91
C LEU A 686 4.16 23.65 6.92
N GLN A 687 3.03 24.07 7.48
CA GLN A 687 2.36 23.35 8.56
C GLN A 687 2.00 21.90 8.18
N GLY A 688 1.57 21.67 6.94
CA GLY A 688 1.25 20.33 6.44
C GLY A 688 2.48 19.44 6.16
N VAL A 689 3.67 20.02 6.04
CA VAL A 689 4.93 19.31 5.73
C VAL A 689 5.76 19.09 7.00
N LEU A 690 5.85 20.10 7.86
CA LEU A 690 6.61 20.05 9.12
C LEU A 690 5.79 19.54 10.31
N GLY A 691 4.46 19.50 10.20
CA GLY A 691 3.56 19.17 11.32
C GLY A 691 3.36 20.30 12.33
N GLY A 692 3.84 21.51 12.04
CA GLY A 692 3.70 22.68 12.91
C GLY A 692 4.39 23.93 12.38
N ASP A 693 4.42 24.98 13.20
CA ASP A 693 4.98 26.28 12.82
C ASP A 693 6.51 26.27 12.80
N CYS A 694 7.11 26.71 11.68
CA CYS A 694 8.56 26.84 11.58
C CYS A 694 9.16 27.77 12.66
N ARG A 695 10.15 27.27 13.40
CA ARG A 695 10.86 27.94 14.50
C ARG A 695 12.30 28.34 14.17
N CYS A 696 12.65 28.45 12.88
CA CYS A 696 13.98 28.93 12.47
C CYS A 696 14.21 30.39 12.92
N GLU A 697 15.48 30.80 12.95
CA GLU A 697 15.92 32.14 13.40
C GLU A 697 15.14 33.29 12.73
N ARG A 698 14.91 33.20 11.41
CA ARG A 698 14.20 34.23 10.66
C ARG A 698 12.74 34.35 11.10
N CYS A 699 12.03 33.22 11.18
CA CYS A 699 10.61 33.23 11.56
C CYS A 699 10.41 33.72 12.99
N VAL A 700 11.27 33.32 13.93
CA VAL A 700 11.21 33.77 15.33
C VAL A 700 11.51 35.27 15.43
N ALA A 701 12.50 35.77 14.69
CA ALA A 701 12.84 37.20 14.68
C ALA A 701 11.72 38.06 14.06
N GLU A 702 11.13 37.63 12.94
CA GLU A 702 10.03 38.32 12.28
C GLU A 702 8.75 38.33 13.14
N GLU A 703 8.44 37.21 13.80
CA GLU A 703 7.32 37.13 14.76
C GLU A 703 7.53 38.08 15.95
N ALA A 704 8.71 38.08 16.56
CA ALA A 704 9.03 38.98 17.67
C ALA A 704 8.92 40.45 17.27
N ARG A 705 9.35 40.82 16.05
CA ARG A 705 9.16 42.17 15.50
C ARG A 705 7.68 42.50 15.33
N ALA A 706 6.88 41.59 14.78
CA ALA A 706 5.44 41.78 14.60
C ALA A 706 4.70 41.99 15.94
N ARG A 707 5.04 41.21 16.98
CA ARG A 707 4.48 41.35 18.35
C ARG A 707 4.89 42.65 19.04
N ALA A 708 6.05 43.21 18.71
CA ALA A 708 6.49 44.49 19.27
C ALA A 708 5.83 45.70 18.60
N THR A 709 5.28 45.52 17.39
CA THR A 709 4.58 46.57 16.62
C THR A 709 3.05 46.56 16.78
N SER A 710 2.50 45.47 17.32
CA SER A 710 1.09 45.32 17.72
C SER A 710 0.87 45.82 19.14
#